data_AF-A0A439DAX0-F1
#
_entry.id   AF-A0A439DAX0-F1
#
_cell.length_a   1.000
_cell.length_b   1.000
_cell.length_c   1.000
_cell.angle_alpha   90.00
_cell.angle_beta   90.00
_cell.angle_gamma   90.00
#
_symmetry.space_group_name_H-M   'P 1'
#
loop_
_entity.id
_entity.type
_entity.pdbx_description
1 polymer ?
#
loop_
_entity_poly.entity_id
_entity_poly.type
_entity_poly.pdbx_seq_one_letter_code
_entity_poly.pdbx_strand_id
1 'polypeptide(L)'
;MRIPEITNNPTKVQLARIAHVYFEHPDLDVFVEFAKDWGFVEAKRNEGKIWFRGYGVDPYVYVVSKSRDGHPRFGGAAFVAKSEEEFEKATLIPGATASSLADAPGGGKMITFTRSDDTQFHIVYGQVEREAEGVPSATHEVQGPYNGPFQKPRKGTFQRYREGPALVHKLGHFGLVYRDFDTEISWYTGNFNFVPSNVLYHWDFSNIDVLTFLHLDLGKEFSDHHAMFMQRAPPEVKKSYLHHTSYEVADFDEQLIGHEYLAKKGHESVWGVGRHILGSQIFDYWKDPSGFKIEHYADGDLVNEDTPTTREVVGPLSIWGPELPKDFGDDTTNAASSAPIGSQFTQGDQGDLFLTPEQDFIVHGPDVVPPGEIEGLYLSQGEVDGFEGFGLHDATNSPMPAVVHANSQYPGYLLSPGQERDLLVHFFDEVHPAIPLFRIGYFLKIYDDGLAEKTLLVAIVTVTAKVLGPISFWKPEDVEQCMKFLLEAVSPETASQDTHNSLDSFRLECLLAYYEFHQFPGSSSWMRISRLSRRAYTVGVNQIDNPELCSAFDRTIATEDEIEDWRYLFWCIYCLDSYSNISAGAPFVVEFESINTALTRSPHDQAHGTPSSLSKIFLPDDIEDIWKTAKEIVSNGVMINYNLHMVTTTTLRQAGYIMRLRTEGKRLPAKITALRSALSALRLSLPSRYLNPARNVLSGESCVDHHIRLTNILHLHMAHLIITIPPRLNGNEAEFAQSWLESVEPCQNIVSVVEQWDNQHSPRIDPAIFQRVQDKYNDTRLTYAEIDYLLSKSKTPLHPKVLYRSSAASTTTLDANTNGMAMNLDNMWSFDIVWAHENSPNEAPYAIVASLTLQLPIQQT
;
A
#
# COMPACT_ATOMS: atom_id res chain seq x y z
N MET A 1 -27.68 -4.53 7.34
CA MET A 1 -27.78 -4.94 8.76
C MET A 1 -26.82 -6.11 8.99
N ARG A 2 -26.74 -6.65 10.21
CA ARG A 2 -25.97 -7.88 10.46
C ARG A 2 -26.76 -9.09 9.94
N ILE A 3 -26.10 -9.97 9.20
CA ILE A 3 -26.61 -11.26 8.75
C ILE A 3 -26.76 -12.14 9.99
N PRO A 4 -27.93 -12.76 10.21
CA PRO A 4 -28.12 -13.69 11.32
C PRO A 4 -27.25 -14.94 11.13
N GLU A 5 -27.11 -15.74 12.18
CA GLU A 5 -26.51 -17.07 12.02
C GLU A 5 -27.38 -17.90 11.06
N ILE A 6 -26.75 -18.43 10.01
CA ILE A 6 -27.42 -19.20 8.96
C ILE A 6 -26.93 -20.64 9.06
N THR A 7 -27.88 -21.57 9.16
CA THR A 7 -27.63 -23.01 9.16
C THR A 7 -28.53 -23.70 8.15
N ASN A 8 -28.07 -24.79 7.55
CA ASN A 8 -28.93 -25.63 6.71
C ASN A 8 -29.86 -26.49 7.58
N ASN A 9 -31.01 -26.88 7.01
CA ASN A 9 -31.86 -27.91 7.59
C ASN A 9 -32.72 -28.58 6.49
N PRO A 10 -33.27 -29.78 6.74
CA PRO A 10 -33.99 -30.55 5.73
C PRO A 10 -35.26 -29.90 5.17
N THR A 11 -35.83 -28.87 5.82
CA THR A 11 -37.02 -28.17 5.32
C THR A 11 -36.70 -27.25 4.14
N LYS A 12 -35.43 -26.85 4.00
CA LYS A 12 -34.92 -26.11 2.84
C LYS A 12 -34.72 -27.05 1.65
N VAL A 13 -34.75 -26.49 0.44
CA VAL A 13 -34.39 -27.20 -0.79
C VAL A 13 -32.90 -27.47 -0.79
N GLN A 14 -32.54 -28.74 -0.97
CA GLN A 14 -31.15 -29.19 -1.02
C GLN A 14 -30.66 -29.19 -2.46
N LEU A 15 -29.74 -28.27 -2.76
CA LEU A 15 -29.03 -28.18 -4.02
C LEU A 15 -27.74 -28.99 -3.92
N ALA A 16 -27.34 -29.63 -5.01
CA ALA A 16 -26.13 -30.44 -5.09
C ALA A 16 -24.91 -29.63 -5.53
N ARG A 17 -25.08 -28.74 -6.51
CA ARG A 17 -24.01 -27.94 -7.13
C ARG A 17 -24.58 -26.85 -8.02
N ILE A 18 -23.78 -25.85 -8.33
CA ILE A 18 -24.05 -24.93 -9.44
C ILE A 18 -23.94 -25.69 -10.78
N ALA A 19 -24.75 -25.31 -11.77
CA ALA A 19 -24.82 -25.96 -13.08
C ALA A 19 -24.32 -25.03 -14.18
N HIS A 20 -25.05 -23.95 -14.43
CA HIS A 20 -24.80 -23.06 -15.57
C HIS A 20 -25.38 -21.66 -15.37
N VAL A 21 -24.99 -20.73 -16.23
CA VAL A 21 -25.49 -19.35 -16.27
C VAL A 21 -26.11 -19.00 -17.62
N TYR A 22 -27.03 -18.05 -17.62
CA TYR A 22 -27.66 -17.51 -18.83
C TYR A 22 -27.22 -16.08 -19.10
N PHE A 23 -26.93 -15.78 -20.36
CA PHE A 23 -26.61 -14.42 -20.80
C PHE A 23 -27.26 -14.07 -22.14
N GLU A 24 -27.50 -12.77 -22.31
CA GLU A 24 -27.80 -12.17 -23.60
C GLU A 24 -26.65 -11.24 -24.01
N HIS A 25 -26.12 -11.45 -25.21
CA HIS A 25 -25.06 -10.59 -25.78
C HIS A 25 -25.60 -9.84 -27.00
N PRO A 26 -25.19 -8.59 -27.24
CA PRO A 26 -25.58 -7.84 -28.42
C PRO A 26 -25.10 -8.49 -29.72
N ASP A 27 -23.86 -9.01 -29.72
CA ASP A 27 -23.24 -9.69 -30.84
C ASP A 27 -22.79 -11.10 -30.42
N LEU A 28 -23.50 -12.11 -30.94
CA LEU A 28 -23.21 -13.52 -30.66
C LEU A 28 -21.93 -14.00 -31.33
N ASP A 29 -21.60 -13.48 -32.51
CA ASP A 29 -20.46 -13.98 -33.27
C ASP A 29 -19.16 -13.53 -32.62
N VAL A 30 -19.12 -12.28 -32.13
CA VAL A 30 -17.99 -11.76 -31.35
C VAL A 30 -17.84 -12.55 -30.04
N PHE A 31 -18.93 -12.83 -29.33
CA PHE A 31 -18.87 -13.64 -28.12
C PHE A 31 -18.41 -15.08 -28.40
N VAL A 32 -18.82 -15.69 -29.52
CA VAL A 32 -18.40 -17.06 -29.89
C VAL A 32 -16.89 -17.14 -30.11
N GLU A 33 -16.27 -16.13 -30.72
CA GLU A 33 -14.82 -16.09 -30.87
C GLU A 33 -14.13 -15.92 -29.51
N PHE A 34 -14.62 -15.02 -28.66
CA PHE A 34 -14.14 -14.92 -27.28
C PHE A 34 -14.28 -16.24 -26.52
N ALA A 35 -15.43 -16.91 -26.60
CA ALA A 35 -15.70 -18.15 -25.89
C ALA A 35 -14.71 -19.27 -26.25
N LYS A 36 -14.29 -19.35 -27.52
CA LYS A 36 -13.24 -20.29 -27.95
C LYS A 36 -11.89 -19.95 -27.34
N ASP A 37 -11.51 -18.67 -27.38
CA ASP A 37 -10.23 -18.21 -26.82
C ASP A 37 -10.21 -18.29 -25.28
N TRP A 38 -11.37 -18.15 -24.63
CA TRP A 38 -11.59 -18.34 -23.20
C TRP A 38 -11.45 -19.81 -22.78
N GLY A 39 -11.64 -20.76 -23.70
CA GLY A 39 -11.54 -22.20 -23.40
C GLY A 39 -12.88 -22.90 -23.19
N PHE A 40 -13.99 -22.29 -23.60
CA PHE A 40 -15.27 -22.99 -23.72
C PHE A 40 -15.33 -23.89 -24.96
N VAL A 41 -16.14 -24.94 -24.87
CA VAL A 41 -16.48 -25.80 -26.00
C VAL A 41 -17.96 -25.71 -26.32
N GLU A 42 -18.31 -25.49 -27.58
CA GLU A 42 -19.71 -25.50 -28.02
C GLU A 42 -20.29 -26.93 -27.91
N ALA A 43 -21.33 -27.09 -27.08
CA ALA A 43 -22.04 -28.35 -26.89
C ALA A 43 -23.18 -28.51 -27.90
N LYS A 44 -23.92 -27.42 -28.15
CA LYS A 44 -25.05 -27.38 -29.07
C LYS A 44 -25.34 -25.94 -29.46
N ARG A 45 -25.98 -25.77 -30.62
CA ARG A 45 -26.55 -24.51 -31.10
C ARG A 45 -27.92 -24.78 -31.69
N ASN A 46 -28.93 -24.02 -31.27
CA ASN A 46 -30.30 -24.13 -31.76
C ASN A 46 -31.06 -22.82 -31.57
N GLU A 47 -31.89 -22.42 -32.54
CA GLU A 47 -32.84 -21.31 -32.41
C GLU A 47 -32.25 -19.99 -31.85
N GLY A 48 -31.02 -19.64 -32.24
CA GLY A 48 -30.35 -18.42 -31.75
C GLY A 48 -29.84 -18.50 -30.30
N LYS A 49 -29.83 -19.70 -29.72
CA LYS A 49 -29.15 -20.04 -28.46
C LYS A 49 -27.95 -20.94 -28.71
N ILE A 50 -26.92 -20.77 -27.90
CA ILE A 50 -25.69 -21.58 -27.93
C ILE A 50 -25.41 -22.04 -26.51
N TRP A 51 -25.12 -23.32 -26.36
CA TRP A 51 -24.73 -23.93 -25.09
C TRP A 51 -23.24 -24.22 -25.15
N PHE A 52 -22.50 -23.64 -24.22
CA PHE A 52 -21.08 -23.87 -24.03
C PHE A 52 -20.85 -24.72 -22.79
N ARG A 53 -19.87 -25.60 -22.86
CA ARG A 53 -19.50 -26.53 -21.79
C ARG A 53 -18.01 -26.43 -21.49
N GLY A 54 -17.64 -26.89 -20.30
CA GLY A 54 -16.27 -27.26 -19.99
C GLY A 54 -15.95 -28.71 -20.37
N TYR A 55 -14.85 -29.22 -19.82
CA TYR A 55 -14.47 -30.64 -19.93
C TYR A 55 -15.03 -31.52 -18.81
N GLY A 56 -15.59 -30.93 -17.74
CA GLY A 56 -16.21 -31.66 -16.64
C GLY A 56 -17.51 -32.39 -17.00
N VAL A 57 -18.20 -32.88 -15.96
CA VAL A 57 -19.43 -33.69 -16.06
C VAL A 57 -20.65 -32.89 -16.55
N ASP A 58 -20.59 -31.56 -16.49
CA ASP A 58 -21.71 -30.71 -16.88
C ASP A 58 -22.02 -30.78 -18.38
N PRO A 59 -23.31 -30.93 -18.77
CA PRO A 59 -23.70 -30.90 -20.17
C PRO A 59 -23.39 -29.54 -20.82
N TYR A 60 -23.46 -28.45 -20.03
CA TYR A 60 -23.11 -27.08 -20.38
C TYR A 60 -22.99 -26.24 -19.10
N VAL A 61 -22.22 -25.15 -19.16
CA VAL A 61 -21.94 -24.23 -18.05
C VAL A 61 -22.28 -22.77 -18.39
N TYR A 62 -22.42 -22.44 -19.68
CA TYR A 62 -22.75 -21.09 -20.15
C TYR A 62 -23.75 -21.18 -21.29
N VAL A 63 -24.88 -20.49 -21.17
CA VAL A 63 -25.92 -20.44 -22.20
C VAL A 63 -26.05 -19.01 -22.69
N VAL A 64 -25.87 -18.83 -23.98
CA VAL A 64 -25.91 -17.50 -24.58
C VAL A 64 -27.03 -17.39 -25.62
N SER A 65 -27.67 -16.22 -25.67
CA SER A 65 -28.64 -15.85 -26.69
C SER A 65 -28.46 -14.40 -27.15
N LYS A 66 -29.01 -14.05 -28.32
CA LYS A 66 -28.87 -12.69 -28.86
C LYS A 66 -29.79 -11.73 -28.10
N SER A 67 -29.23 -10.62 -27.64
CA SER A 67 -30.00 -9.53 -27.05
C SER A 67 -30.96 -8.92 -28.09
N ARG A 68 -32.21 -8.70 -27.67
CA ARG A 68 -33.27 -8.18 -28.55
C ARG A 68 -33.21 -6.67 -28.76
N ASP A 69 -32.73 -5.94 -27.77
CA ASP A 69 -32.62 -4.48 -27.74
C ASP A 69 -31.16 -4.00 -27.86
N GLY A 70 -30.22 -4.94 -28.04
CA GLY A 70 -28.80 -4.63 -28.17
C GLY A 70 -28.10 -4.36 -26.85
N HIS A 71 -28.77 -4.54 -25.71
CA HIS A 71 -28.17 -4.40 -24.39
C HIS A 71 -27.79 -5.77 -23.80
N PRO A 72 -26.58 -5.91 -23.22
CA PRO A 72 -26.21 -7.14 -22.55
C PRO A 72 -27.06 -7.38 -21.30
N ARG A 73 -27.37 -8.64 -21.00
CA ARG A 73 -28.12 -9.03 -19.79
C ARG A 73 -27.60 -10.31 -19.18
N PHE A 74 -27.45 -10.32 -17.86
CA PHE A 74 -27.29 -11.53 -17.08
C PHE A 74 -28.67 -12.12 -16.77
N GLY A 75 -28.92 -13.32 -17.30
CA GLY A 75 -30.18 -14.04 -17.16
C GLY A 75 -30.27 -14.90 -15.90
N GLY A 76 -29.23 -14.97 -15.07
CA GLY A 76 -29.25 -15.75 -13.83
C GLY A 76 -28.43 -17.04 -13.85
N ALA A 77 -28.28 -17.64 -12.67
CA ALA A 77 -27.58 -18.90 -12.45
C ALA A 77 -28.54 -20.05 -12.14
N ALA A 78 -28.15 -21.27 -12.54
CA ALA A 78 -28.90 -22.50 -12.33
C ALA A 78 -28.16 -23.45 -11.39
N PHE A 79 -28.91 -24.14 -10.54
CA PHE A 79 -28.41 -25.11 -9.57
C PHE A 79 -29.09 -26.47 -9.72
N VAL A 80 -28.35 -27.56 -9.58
CA VAL A 80 -28.89 -28.91 -9.64
C VAL A 80 -29.58 -29.25 -8.32
N ALA A 81 -30.85 -29.65 -8.37
CA ALA A 81 -31.53 -30.21 -7.20
C ALA A 81 -30.93 -31.58 -6.84
N LYS A 82 -30.70 -31.85 -5.54
CA LYS A 82 -30.07 -33.09 -5.08
C LYS A 82 -30.87 -34.35 -5.41
N SER A 83 -32.19 -34.22 -5.54
CA SER A 83 -33.09 -35.30 -5.94
C SER A 83 -34.34 -34.74 -6.62
N GLU A 84 -35.17 -35.64 -7.17
CA GLU A 84 -36.48 -35.25 -7.73
C GLU A 84 -37.38 -34.65 -6.65
N GLU A 85 -37.33 -35.19 -5.44
CA GLU A 85 -38.09 -34.71 -4.28
C GLU A 85 -37.70 -33.26 -3.91
N GLU A 86 -36.41 -32.94 -3.98
CA GLU A 86 -35.91 -31.57 -3.73
C GLU A 86 -36.30 -30.61 -4.86
N PHE A 87 -36.34 -31.09 -6.11
CA PHE A 87 -36.87 -30.33 -7.24
C PHE A 87 -38.37 -30.04 -7.04
N GLU A 88 -39.15 -31.04 -6.63
CA GLU A 88 -40.57 -30.88 -6.31
C GLU A 88 -40.77 -29.91 -5.15
N LYS A 89 -39.95 -30.00 -4.10
CA LYS A 89 -39.96 -29.03 -2.98
C LYS A 89 -39.76 -27.60 -3.48
N ALA A 90 -38.86 -27.39 -4.44
CA ALA A 90 -38.66 -26.08 -5.03
C ALA A 90 -39.87 -25.55 -5.81
N THR A 91 -40.69 -26.42 -6.42
CA THR A 91 -41.92 -25.97 -7.12
C THR A 91 -42.94 -25.33 -6.18
N LEU A 92 -42.85 -25.61 -4.87
CA LEU A 92 -43.76 -25.09 -3.85
C LEU A 92 -43.35 -23.71 -3.34
N ILE A 93 -42.14 -23.23 -3.69
CA ILE A 93 -41.68 -21.90 -3.30
C ILE A 93 -42.46 -20.85 -4.12
N PRO A 94 -43.01 -19.79 -3.49
CA PRO A 94 -43.73 -18.74 -4.20
C PRO A 94 -42.92 -18.11 -5.34
N GLY A 95 -43.55 -17.96 -6.51
CA GLY A 95 -42.91 -17.41 -7.72
C GLY A 95 -42.22 -18.44 -8.61
N ALA A 96 -42.24 -19.73 -8.25
CA ALA A 96 -41.72 -20.82 -9.08
C ALA A 96 -42.44 -20.91 -10.43
N THR A 97 -41.69 -20.80 -11.53
CA THR A 97 -42.18 -21.03 -12.90
C THR A 97 -41.48 -22.23 -13.53
N ALA A 98 -42.24 -23.28 -13.84
CA ALA A 98 -41.71 -24.51 -14.43
C ALA A 98 -41.51 -24.38 -15.95
N SER A 99 -40.43 -24.97 -16.47
CA SER A 99 -40.08 -25.04 -17.89
C SER A 99 -39.35 -26.35 -18.22
N SER A 100 -39.32 -26.71 -19.50
CA SER A 100 -38.61 -27.90 -19.99
C SER A 100 -37.23 -27.53 -20.51
N LEU A 101 -36.26 -28.43 -20.30
CA LEU A 101 -34.93 -28.37 -20.91
C LEU A 101 -34.75 -29.44 -21.99
N ALA A 102 -35.84 -29.98 -22.56
CA ALA A 102 -35.76 -31.03 -23.57
C ALA A 102 -34.84 -30.69 -24.76
N ASP A 103 -34.77 -29.41 -25.14
CA ASP A 103 -33.92 -28.94 -26.23
C ASP A 103 -32.47 -28.62 -25.81
N ALA A 104 -32.18 -28.55 -24.51
CA ALA A 104 -30.84 -28.33 -24.00
C ALA A 104 -30.03 -29.64 -24.01
N PRO A 105 -28.69 -29.59 -24.14
CA PRO A 105 -27.86 -30.78 -23.96
C PRO A 105 -28.12 -31.44 -22.60
N GLY A 106 -28.27 -32.76 -22.58
CA GLY A 106 -28.61 -33.50 -21.36
C GLY A 106 -30.09 -33.49 -20.98
N GLY A 107 -30.95 -32.64 -21.58
CA GLY A 107 -32.38 -32.64 -21.31
C GLY A 107 -32.76 -32.12 -19.92
N GLY A 108 -33.86 -32.63 -19.36
CA GLY A 108 -34.30 -32.34 -17.99
C GLY A 108 -35.44 -31.33 -17.85
N LYS A 109 -35.65 -30.89 -16.61
CA LYS A 109 -36.69 -29.92 -16.20
C LYS A 109 -36.08 -28.79 -15.39
N MET A 110 -36.69 -27.62 -15.43
CA MET A 110 -36.20 -26.40 -14.78
C MET A 110 -37.32 -25.64 -14.08
N ILE A 111 -37.02 -25.06 -12.92
CA ILE A 111 -37.85 -24.05 -12.23
C ILE A 111 -37.08 -22.73 -12.25
N THR A 112 -37.79 -21.64 -12.47
CA THR A 112 -37.24 -20.28 -12.50
C THR A 112 -37.94 -19.39 -11.49
N PHE A 113 -37.16 -18.59 -10.77
CA PHE A 113 -37.63 -17.52 -9.89
C PHE A 113 -37.09 -16.18 -10.41
N THR A 114 -37.98 -15.23 -10.66
CA THR A 114 -37.59 -13.84 -10.95
C THR A 114 -37.29 -13.13 -9.64
N ARG A 115 -36.15 -12.45 -9.57
CA ARG A 115 -35.70 -11.68 -8.41
C ARG A 115 -36.12 -10.21 -8.52
N SER A 116 -35.92 -9.46 -7.43
CA SER A 116 -36.34 -8.06 -7.32
C SER A 116 -35.68 -7.11 -8.33
N ASP A 117 -34.59 -7.52 -8.95
CA ASP A 117 -33.78 -6.79 -9.91
C ASP A 117 -33.88 -7.35 -11.34
N ASP A 118 -34.94 -8.11 -11.64
CA ASP A 118 -35.17 -8.79 -12.92
C ASP A 118 -34.16 -9.89 -13.29
N THR A 119 -33.17 -10.18 -12.42
CA THR A 119 -32.33 -11.38 -12.55
C THR A 119 -33.14 -12.64 -12.25
N GLN A 120 -32.62 -13.80 -12.65
CA GLN A 120 -33.31 -15.07 -12.42
C GLN A 120 -32.46 -16.01 -11.57
N PHE A 121 -33.13 -16.89 -10.84
CA PHE A 121 -32.52 -18.02 -10.16
C PHE A 121 -33.20 -19.29 -10.64
N HIS A 122 -32.42 -20.28 -11.05
CA HIS A 122 -32.95 -21.50 -11.63
C HIS A 122 -32.57 -22.74 -10.83
N ILE A 123 -33.45 -23.72 -10.86
CA ILE A 123 -33.20 -25.05 -10.31
C ILE A 123 -33.49 -26.07 -11.38
N VAL A 124 -32.56 -27.00 -11.60
CA VAL A 124 -32.63 -28.01 -12.65
C VAL A 124 -32.57 -29.41 -12.08
N TYR A 125 -33.21 -30.34 -12.77
CA TYR A 125 -33.16 -31.76 -12.43
C TYR A 125 -33.33 -32.63 -13.68
N GLY A 126 -32.74 -33.83 -13.66
CA GLY A 126 -32.89 -34.82 -14.74
C GLY A 126 -32.04 -34.55 -15.98
N GLN A 127 -31.04 -33.67 -15.88
CA GLN A 127 -30.02 -33.54 -16.92
C GLN A 127 -29.11 -34.78 -16.92
N VAL A 128 -28.85 -35.34 -18.10
CA VAL A 128 -27.87 -36.41 -18.29
C VAL A 128 -26.47 -35.80 -18.25
N GLU A 129 -25.66 -36.22 -17.26
CA GLU A 129 -24.26 -35.82 -17.12
C GLU A 129 -23.38 -36.43 -18.22
N ARG A 130 -22.28 -35.75 -18.53
CA ARG A 130 -21.28 -36.20 -19.49
C ARG A 130 -20.25 -37.11 -18.83
N GLU A 131 -19.68 -38.03 -19.62
CA GLU A 131 -18.50 -38.78 -19.20
C GLU A 131 -17.25 -37.89 -19.26
N ALA A 132 -16.49 -37.84 -18.17
CA ALA A 132 -15.23 -37.09 -18.10
C ALA A 132 -14.06 -37.98 -18.56
N GLU A 133 -13.48 -37.67 -19.72
CA GLU A 133 -12.39 -38.43 -20.34
C GLU A 133 -10.98 -38.00 -19.85
N GLY A 134 -10.86 -37.69 -18.56
CA GLY A 134 -9.65 -37.15 -17.94
C GLY A 134 -9.54 -35.61 -18.04
N VAL A 135 -8.37 -35.06 -17.70
CA VAL A 135 -8.08 -33.62 -17.81
C VAL A 135 -7.48 -33.36 -19.19
N PRO A 136 -8.25 -32.85 -20.18
CA PRO A 136 -7.67 -32.42 -21.44
C PRO A 136 -6.85 -31.15 -21.20
N SER A 137 -5.85 -30.91 -22.04
CA SER A 137 -5.16 -29.65 -22.02
C SER A 137 -4.87 -29.17 -23.44
N ALA A 138 -5.14 -27.89 -23.69
CA ALA A 138 -4.70 -27.23 -24.91
C ALA A 138 -3.24 -26.75 -24.79
N THR A 139 -2.74 -26.58 -23.57
CA THR A 139 -1.45 -25.98 -23.24
C THR A 139 -0.37 -27.01 -22.92
N HIS A 140 -0.72 -28.19 -22.40
CA HIS A 140 0.24 -29.24 -22.04
C HIS A 140 0.41 -30.29 -23.15
N GLU A 141 1.67 -30.56 -23.54
CA GLU A 141 2.02 -31.72 -24.39
C GLU A 141 2.30 -32.97 -23.55
N VAL A 142 2.89 -32.77 -22.37
CA VAL A 142 3.14 -33.82 -21.37
C VAL A 142 2.90 -33.19 -19.99
N GLN A 143 1.82 -33.59 -19.32
CA GLN A 143 1.49 -33.17 -17.96
C GLN A 143 1.84 -34.30 -16.99
N GLY A 144 2.77 -34.04 -16.07
CA GLY A 144 3.19 -35.01 -15.06
C GLY A 144 3.14 -34.39 -13.65
N PRO A 145 3.14 -35.19 -12.58
CA PRO A 145 2.98 -34.69 -11.22
C PRO A 145 4.04 -33.64 -10.88
N TYR A 146 3.66 -32.57 -10.18
CA TYR A 146 4.58 -31.51 -9.76
C TYR A 146 5.78 -32.08 -8.98
N ASN A 147 6.99 -31.62 -9.33
CA ASN A 147 8.20 -31.95 -8.58
C ASN A 147 8.29 -31.03 -7.37
N GLY A 148 8.13 -31.58 -6.16
CA GLY A 148 8.39 -30.87 -4.91
C GLY A 148 9.88 -30.81 -4.55
N PRO A 149 10.23 -30.14 -3.45
CA PRO A 149 11.60 -30.06 -2.95
C PRO A 149 12.12 -31.42 -2.45
N PHE A 150 11.27 -32.24 -1.82
CA PHE A 150 11.65 -33.55 -1.26
C PHE A 150 11.27 -34.74 -2.15
N GLN A 151 10.27 -34.58 -3.01
CA GLN A 151 9.78 -35.62 -3.89
C GLN A 151 9.85 -35.12 -5.33
N LYS A 152 10.70 -35.74 -6.14
CA LYS A 152 10.88 -35.44 -7.56
C LYS A 152 10.53 -36.67 -8.41
N PRO A 153 9.22 -37.01 -8.55
CA PRO A 153 8.78 -38.21 -9.26
C PRO A 153 9.17 -38.20 -10.74
N ARG A 154 9.27 -37.03 -11.38
CA ARG A 154 9.65 -36.92 -12.79
C ARG A 154 11.17 -37.08 -12.94
N LYS A 155 11.61 -38.26 -13.38
CA LYS A 155 13.02 -38.62 -13.65
C LYS A 155 13.21 -38.93 -15.13
N GLY A 156 13.92 -38.05 -15.85
CA GLY A 156 14.10 -38.17 -17.31
C GLY A 156 12.85 -37.84 -18.14
N THR A 157 11.75 -37.46 -17.49
CA THR A 157 10.52 -36.96 -18.11
C THR A 157 10.39 -35.46 -17.80
N PHE A 158 10.01 -34.66 -18.78
CA PHE A 158 9.94 -33.20 -18.66
C PHE A 158 8.51 -32.70 -18.90
N GLN A 159 8.10 -31.64 -18.20
CA GLN A 159 6.90 -30.89 -18.57
C GLN A 159 7.16 -30.14 -19.88
N ARG A 160 6.19 -30.14 -20.79
CA ARG A 160 6.26 -29.45 -22.07
C ARG A 160 4.95 -28.71 -22.30
N TYR A 161 5.08 -27.44 -22.63
CA TYR A 161 3.96 -26.51 -22.76
C TYR A 161 3.98 -25.87 -24.15
N ARG A 162 2.80 -25.50 -24.63
CA ARG A 162 2.58 -24.69 -25.83
C ARG A 162 1.53 -23.64 -25.53
N GLU A 163 1.49 -22.61 -26.36
CA GLU A 163 0.45 -21.59 -26.30
C GLU A 163 -0.93 -22.17 -26.63
N GLY A 164 -1.96 -21.74 -25.88
CA GLY A 164 -3.34 -22.14 -26.08
C GLY A 164 -4.27 -21.62 -24.97
N PRO A 165 -5.58 -21.76 -25.14
CA PRO A 165 -6.56 -21.36 -24.13
C PRO A 165 -6.46 -22.24 -22.87
N ALA A 166 -6.76 -21.67 -21.70
CA ALA A 166 -6.98 -22.44 -20.49
C ALA A 166 -8.37 -23.10 -20.59
N LEU A 167 -8.44 -24.43 -20.62
CA LEU A 167 -9.71 -25.10 -20.84
C LEU A 167 -10.57 -25.06 -19.58
N VAL A 168 -11.83 -24.65 -19.73
CA VAL A 168 -12.77 -24.58 -18.62
C VAL A 168 -13.14 -26.00 -18.16
N HIS A 169 -13.02 -26.26 -16.87
CA HIS A 169 -13.51 -27.47 -16.21
C HIS A 169 -15.02 -27.40 -15.95
N LYS A 170 -15.42 -26.46 -15.08
CA LYS A 170 -16.78 -26.23 -14.61
C LYS A 170 -17.01 -24.73 -14.31
N LEU A 171 -18.27 -24.35 -14.13
CA LEU A 171 -18.64 -23.11 -13.45
C LEU A 171 -18.42 -23.30 -11.94
N GLY A 172 -17.65 -22.42 -11.31
CA GLY A 172 -17.40 -22.44 -9.86
C GLY A 172 -18.41 -21.59 -9.10
N HIS A 173 -18.44 -20.29 -9.41
CA HIS A 173 -19.30 -19.34 -8.72
C HIS A 173 -19.72 -18.16 -9.58
N PHE A 174 -20.61 -17.35 -9.02
CA PHE A 174 -20.96 -16.03 -9.54
C PHE A 174 -21.16 -15.04 -8.38
N GLY A 175 -21.00 -13.76 -8.68
CA GLY A 175 -21.12 -12.68 -7.72
C GLY A 175 -22.22 -11.71 -8.08
N LEU A 176 -22.99 -11.24 -7.09
CA LEU A 176 -24.00 -10.21 -7.31
C LEU A 176 -23.81 -9.04 -6.36
N VAL A 177 -23.98 -7.83 -6.90
CA VAL A 177 -24.06 -6.59 -6.11
C VAL A 177 -25.52 -6.21 -5.98
N TYR A 178 -26.06 -6.22 -4.76
CA TYR A 178 -27.48 -6.00 -4.48
C TYR A 178 -27.75 -4.73 -3.69
N ARG A 179 -28.70 -3.95 -4.18
CA ARG A 179 -29.27 -2.83 -3.42
C ARG A 179 -30.12 -3.32 -2.25
N ASP A 180 -30.98 -4.31 -2.50
CA ASP A 180 -31.90 -4.89 -1.52
C ASP A 180 -31.27 -6.12 -0.80
N PHE A 181 -29.98 -6.01 -0.49
CA PHE A 181 -29.10 -7.08 0.02
C PHE A 181 -29.69 -7.93 1.14
N ASP A 182 -30.21 -7.30 2.20
CA ASP A 182 -30.72 -8.04 3.37
C ASP A 182 -31.94 -8.90 3.01
N THR A 183 -32.77 -8.45 2.05
CA THR A 183 -33.95 -9.19 1.59
C THR A 183 -33.54 -10.39 0.74
N GLU A 184 -32.59 -10.18 -0.18
CA GLU A 184 -32.13 -11.22 -1.08
C GLU A 184 -31.37 -12.32 -0.32
N ILE A 185 -30.42 -11.98 0.56
CA ILE A 185 -29.75 -12.97 1.42
C ILE A 185 -30.76 -13.82 2.17
N SER A 186 -31.78 -13.21 2.79
CA SER A 186 -32.80 -13.95 3.53
C SER A 186 -33.59 -14.90 2.63
N TRP A 187 -33.85 -14.53 1.38
CA TRP A 187 -34.56 -15.39 0.44
C TRP A 187 -33.70 -16.59 0.02
N TYR A 188 -32.44 -16.38 -0.36
CA TYR A 188 -31.55 -17.49 -0.75
C TYR A 188 -31.30 -18.46 0.41
N THR A 189 -30.90 -17.92 1.56
CA THR A 189 -30.52 -18.74 2.72
C THR A 189 -31.72 -19.27 3.49
N GLY A 190 -32.90 -18.68 3.34
CA GLY A 190 -34.15 -19.17 3.91
C GLY A 190 -34.76 -20.34 3.14
N ASN A 191 -34.59 -20.38 1.82
CA ASN A 191 -35.20 -21.40 0.96
C ASN A 191 -34.25 -22.54 0.57
N PHE A 192 -32.94 -22.28 0.50
CA PHE A 192 -31.95 -23.22 0.00
C PHE A 192 -30.84 -23.49 1.03
N ASN A 193 -30.08 -24.56 0.81
CA ASN A 193 -28.93 -24.95 1.63
C ASN A 193 -27.68 -24.05 1.44
N PHE A 194 -27.85 -22.75 1.14
CA PHE A 194 -26.74 -21.81 1.17
C PHE A 194 -26.36 -21.46 2.61
N VAL A 195 -25.08 -21.59 2.92
CA VAL A 195 -24.48 -21.23 4.22
C VAL A 195 -23.24 -20.38 3.97
N PRO A 196 -23.02 -19.30 4.75
CA PRO A 196 -21.81 -18.50 4.59
C PRO A 196 -20.54 -19.24 4.99
N SER A 197 -19.52 -19.22 4.14
CA SER A 197 -18.14 -19.56 4.54
C SER A 197 -17.49 -18.37 5.24
N ASN A 198 -17.67 -17.15 4.69
CA ASN A 198 -17.23 -15.90 5.31
C ASN A 198 -18.32 -14.83 5.23
N VAL A 199 -18.34 -13.96 6.25
CA VAL A 199 -19.10 -12.71 6.28
C VAL A 199 -18.15 -11.56 6.55
N LEU A 200 -18.14 -10.55 5.68
CA LEU A 200 -17.32 -9.36 5.84
C LEU A 200 -18.17 -8.16 6.27
N TYR A 201 -17.67 -7.40 7.25
CA TYR A 201 -18.32 -6.20 7.76
C TYR A 201 -17.51 -4.93 7.53
N HIS A 202 -18.19 -3.78 7.48
CA HIS A 202 -17.58 -2.48 7.24
C HIS A 202 -16.62 -2.09 8.37
N TRP A 203 -15.42 -1.59 8.03
CA TRP A 203 -14.39 -1.21 9.01
C TRP A 203 -14.86 -0.18 10.05
N ASP A 204 -15.66 0.82 9.64
CA ASP A 204 -16.25 1.80 10.57
C ASP A 204 -17.54 1.35 11.25
N PHE A 205 -18.25 0.37 10.68
CA PHE A 205 -19.60 -0.01 11.10
C PHE A 205 -19.69 -1.52 11.28
N SER A 206 -19.23 -2.00 12.44
CA SER A 206 -19.20 -3.43 12.77
C SER A 206 -20.57 -4.11 12.83
N ASN A 207 -21.67 -3.36 12.76
CA ASN A 207 -23.04 -3.84 12.67
C ASN A 207 -23.57 -3.94 11.22
N ILE A 208 -22.76 -3.59 10.22
CA ILE A 208 -23.13 -3.60 8.80
C ILE A 208 -22.28 -4.64 8.07
N ASP A 209 -22.91 -5.75 7.68
CA ASP A 209 -22.30 -6.72 6.78
C ASP A 209 -22.42 -6.24 5.34
N VAL A 210 -21.30 -6.30 4.60
CA VAL A 210 -21.12 -5.71 3.28
C VAL A 210 -20.85 -6.74 2.18
N LEU A 211 -20.30 -7.90 2.51
CA LEU A 211 -20.01 -8.98 1.56
C LEU A 211 -20.14 -10.34 2.27
N THR A 212 -20.67 -11.35 1.59
CA THR A 212 -20.72 -12.72 2.09
C THR A 212 -20.43 -13.72 0.97
N PHE A 213 -19.68 -14.77 1.30
CA PHE A 213 -19.38 -15.89 0.41
C PHE A 213 -20.23 -17.09 0.86
N LEU A 214 -21.02 -17.66 -0.04
CA LEU A 214 -22.00 -18.71 0.26
C LEU A 214 -21.61 -20.02 -0.43
N HIS A 215 -21.36 -21.06 0.37
CA HIS A 215 -21.22 -22.43 -0.11
C HIS A 215 -22.57 -23.16 -0.04
N LEU A 216 -22.65 -24.33 -0.69
CA LEU A 216 -23.77 -25.25 -0.50
C LEU A 216 -23.43 -26.19 0.65
N ASP A 217 -24.23 -26.20 1.70
CA ASP A 217 -24.05 -27.15 2.79
C ASP A 217 -24.57 -28.53 2.35
N LEU A 218 -23.62 -29.43 2.07
CA LEU A 218 -23.85 -30.82 1.69
C LEU A 218 -23.69 -31.79 2.89
N GLY A 219 -23.64 -31.26 4.12
CA GLY A 219 -23.34 -32.01 5.33
C GLY A 219 -21.85 -32.32 5.43
N LYS A 220 -21.51 -33.61 5.52
CA LYS A 220 -20.11 -34.07 5.60
C LYS A 220 -19.35 -34.00 4.28
N GLU A 221 -20.06 -33.96 3.15
CA GLU A 221 -19.44 -33.82 1.83
C GLU A 221 -18.91 -32.40 1.65
N PHE A 222 -17.73 -32.30 1.03
CA PHE A 222 -17.09 -31.03 0.76
C PHE A 222 -17.68 -30.36 -0.50
N SER A 223 -17.95 -29.06 -0.40
CA SER A 223 -18.35 -28.18 -1.50
C SER A 223 -17.29 -27.09 -1.71
N ASP A 224 -17.24 -26.47 -2.89
CA ASP A 224 -16.40 -25.30 -3.11
C ASP A 224 -16.63 -24.22 -2.04
N HIS A 225 -15.56 -23.50 -1.68
CA HIS A 225 -15.60 -22.40 -0.71
C HIS A 225 -16.81 -21.47 -0.87
N HIS A 226 -17.22 -21.23 -2.11
CA HIS A 226 -18.49 -20.62 -2.43
C HIS A 226 -18.97 -21.06 -3.81
N ALA A 227 -20.30 -21.11 -3.98
CA ALA A 227 -20.95 -21.20 -5.28
C ALA A 227 -21.62 -19.86 -5.68
N MET A 228 -21.73 -18.94 -4.72
CA MET A 228 -22.29 -17.60 -4.89
C MET A 228 -21.65 -16.66 -3.88
N PHE A 229 -21.36 -15.42 -4.25
CA PHE A 229 -21.17 -14.36 -3.26
C PHE A 229 -22.16 -13.22 -3.49
N MET A 230 -22.44 -12.49 -2.41
CA MET A 230 -23.31 -11.34 -2.45
C MET A 230 -22.62 -10.15 -1.80
N GLN A 231 -22.61 -9.02 -2.51
CA GLN A 231 -22.12 -7.74 -2.02
C GLN A 231 -23.28 -6.75 -1.86
N ARG A 232 -23.25 -5.98 -0.78
CA ARG A 232 -24.15 -4.85 -0.57
C ARG A 232 -23.74 -3.71 -1.50
N ALA A 233 -24.67 -3.24 -2.31
CA ALA A 233 -24.44 -2.09 -3.17
C ALA A 233 -24.18 -0.82 -2.33
N PRO A 234 -23.17 -0.01 -2.69
CA PRO A 234 -23.02 1.34 -2.15
C PRO A 234 -24.28 2.20 -2.37
N PRO A 235 -24.55 3.22 -1.52
CA PRO A 235 -25.76 4.05 -1.62
C PRO A 235 -25.98 4.72 -2.99
N GLU A 236 -24.90 5.01 -3.71
CA GLU A 236 -24.88 5.65 -5.03
C GLU A 236 -25.28 4.69 -6.17
N VAL A 237 -25.19 3.38 -5.95
CA VAL A 237 -25.52 2.36 -6.95
C VAL A 237 -27.05 2.23 -7.05
N LYS A 238 -27.58 2.62 -8.22
CA LYS A 238 -29.03 2.70 -8.45
C LYS A 238 -29.70 1.38 -8.82
N LYS A 239 -28.93 0.38 -9.27
CA LYS A 239 -29.43 -0.92 -9.73
C LYS A 239 -28.47 -2.02 -9.29
N SER A 240 -29.03 -3.19 -8.94
CA SER A 240 -28.25 -4.40 -8.73
C SER A 240 -27.65 -4.87 -10.06
N TYR A 241 -26.51 -5.56 -10.02
CA TYR A 241 -25.83 -6.06 -11.21
C TYR A 241 -24.96 -7.29 -10.90
N LEU A 242 -24.58 -8.00 -11.96
CA LEU A 242 -23.62 -9.10 -11.90
C LEU A 242 -22.22 -8.55 -11.65
N HIS A 243 -21.59 -8.98 -10.56
CA HIS A 243 -20.19 -8.69 -10.31
C HIS A 243 -19.29 -9.46 -11.29
N HIS A 244 -19.38 -10.79 -11.33
CA HIS A 244 -18.68 -11.65 -12.29
C HIS A 244 -19.22 -13.10 -12.27
N THR A 245 -18.82 -13.88 -13.27
CA THR A 245 -18.93 -15.37 -13.27
C THR A 245 -17.55 -16.00 -13.35
N SER A 246 -17.35 -17.14 -12.68
CA SER A 246 -16.02 -17.72 -12.48
C SER A 246 -15.93 -19.19 -12.86
N TYR A 247 -14.87 -19.56 -13.56
CA TYR A 247 -14.69 -20.86 -14.20
C TYR A 247 -13.38 -21.52 -13.77
N GLU A 248 -13.49 -22.75 -13.29
CA GLU A 248 -12.33 -23.50 -12.82
C GLU A 248 -11.49 -23.97 -14.02
N VAL A 249 -10.17 -23.86 -13.91
CA VAL A 249 -9.20 -24.41 -14.86
C VAL A 249 -8.26 -25.38 -14.15
N ALA A 250 -7.53 -26.20 -14.92
CA ALA A 250 -6.85 -27.37 -14.38
C ALA A 250 -5.78 -27.07 -13.31
N ASP A 251 -4.91 -26.09 -13.57
CA ASP A 251 -3.82 -25.72 -12.68
C ASP A 251 -3.27 -24.31 -12.99
N PHE A 252 -2.31 -23.89 -12.17
CA PHE A 252 -1.69 -22.58 -12.27
C PHE A 252 -0.89 -22.37 -13.57
N ASP A 253 -0.22 -23.41 -14.09
CA ASP A 253 0.54 -23.29 -15.34
C ASP A 253 -0.42 -23.07 -16.51
N GLU A 254 -1.54 -23.81 -16.56
CA GLU A 254 -2.57 -23.65 -17.59
C GLU A 254 -3.23 -22.27 -17.52
N GLN A 255 -3.54 -21.77 -16.32
CA GLN A 255 -4.10 -20.42 -16.14
C GLN A 255 -3.17 -19.32 -16.64
N LEU A 256 -1.88 -19.36 -16.28
CA LEU A 256 -0.91 -18.35 -16.75
C LEU A 256 -0.67 -18.40 -18.26
N ILE A 257 -0.62 -19.60 -18.86
CA ILE A 257 -0.51 -19.74 -20.31
C ILE A 257 -1.78 -19.20 -21.00
N GLY A 258 -2.95 -19.47 -20.43
CA GLY A 258 -4.22 -18.93 -20.88
C GLY A 258 -4.27 -17.40 -20.79
N HIS A 259 -3.78 -16.81 -19.70
CA HIS A 259 -3.66 -15.35 -19.53
C HIS A 259 -2.85 -14.71 -20.66
N GLU A 260 -1.65 -15.25 -20.93
CA GLU A 260 -0.79 -14.78 -22.03
C GLU A 260 -1.45 -14.97 -23.41
N TYR A 261 -2.17 -16.07 -23.60
CA TYR A 261 -2.90 -16.35 -24.84
C TYR A 261 -4.02 -15.32 -25.08
N LEU A 262 -4.81 -15.01 -24.06
CA LEU A 262 -5.87 -14.00 -24.12
C LEU A 262 -5.29 -12.59 -24.38
N ALA A 263 -4.19 -12.24 -23.72
CA ALA A 263 -3.50 -10.96 -23.90
C ALA A 263 -3.02 -10.77 -25.35
N LYS A 264 -2.39 -11.81 -25.94
CA LYS A 264 -1.93 -11.78 -27.35
C LYS A 264 -3.07 -11.66 -28.35
N LYS A 265 -4.27 -12.13 -28.01
CA LYS A 265 -5.49 -11.99 -28.81
C LYS A 265 -6.13 -10.61 -28.68
N GLY A 266 -5.64 -9.77 -27.76
CA GLY A 266 -6.14 -8.42 -27.54
C GLY A 266 -7.43 -8.38 -26.72
N HIS A 267 -7.72 -9.43 -25.96
CA HIS A 267 -8.82 -9.37 -24.97
C HIS A 267 -8.46 -8.42 -23.84
N GLU A 268 -9.46 -7.87 -23.13
CA GLU A 268 -9.26 -6.85 -22.10
C GLU A 268 -9.12 -7.52 -20.72
N SER A 269 -7.91 -7.50 -20.16
CA SER A 269 -7.66 -7.95 -18.78
C SER A 269 -8.23 -6.93 -17.80
N VAL A 270 -8.81 -7.44 -16.71
CA VAL A 270 -9.42 -6.62 -15.65
C VAL A 270 -8.55 -6.64 -14.41
N TRP A 271 -8.26 -7.82 -13.86
CA TRP A 271 -7.46 -7.95 -12.64
C TRP A 271 -6.89 -9.36 -12.53
N GLY A 272 -5.57 -9.49 -12.35
CA GLY A 272 -4.90 -10.78 -12.23
C GLY A 272 -3.67 -10.91 -13.14
N VAL A 273 -2.94 -12.01 -13.08
CA VAL A 273 -3.20 -13.19 -12.23
C VAL A 273 -2.82 -12.92 -10.77
N GLY A 274 -3.64 -13.38 -9.82
CA GLY A 274 -3.39 -13.24 -8.38
C GLY A 274 -3.90 -14.43 -7.57
N ARG A 275 -3.80 -14.35 -6.24
CA ARG A 275 -4.40 -15.32 -5.31
C ARG A 275 -5.26 -14.62 -4.28
N HIS A 276 -6.50 -15.06 -4.13
CA HIS A 276 -7.42 -14.58 -3.12
C HIS A 276 -7.02 -14.98 -1.70
N ILE A 277 -7.35 -14.12 -0.72
CA ILE A 277 -7.25 -14.47 0.70
C ILE A 277 -8.36 -15.45 1.08
N LEU A 278 -9.59 -15.16 0.66
CA LEU A 278 -10.77 -15.96 0.96
C LEU A 278 -10.93 -17.06 -0.09
N GLY A 279 -11.08 -18.31 0.35
CA GLY A 279 -11.15 -19.48 -0.52
C GLY A 279 -9.86 -19.86 -1.24
N SER A 280 -8.77 -19.12 -1.02
CA SER A 280 -7.41 -19.35 -1.53
C SER A 280 -7.28 -19.49 -3.06
N GLN A 281 -8.31 -19.20 -3.85
CA GLN A 281 -8.31 -19.36 -5.30
C GLN A 281 -7.25 -18.49 -5.98
N ILE A 282 -6.54 -19.04 -6.97
CA ILE A 282 -5.77 -18.24 -7.92
C ILE A 282 -6.76 -17.66 -8.93
N PHE A 283 -6.84 -16.36 -9.08
CA PHE A 283 -7.81 -15.67 -9.96
C PHE A 283 -7.14 -15.03 -11.17
N ASP A 284 -7.90 -14.90 -12.26
CA ASP A 284 -7.55 -14.14 -13.46
C ASP A 284 -8.83 -13.58 -14.11
N TYR A 285 -9.11 -12.29 -13.90
CA TYR A 285 -10.31 -11.60 -14.36
C TYR A 285 -10.10 -10.92 -15.71
N TRP A 286 -11.07 -11.12 -16.60
CA TRP A 286 -11.14 -10.54 -17.93
C TRP A 286 -12.52 -9.94 -18.16
N LYS A 287 -12.60 -9.12 -19.20
CA LYS A 287 -13.86 -8.58 -19.69
C LYS A 287 -14.24 -9.30 -20.98
N ASP A 288 -15.47 -9.80 -21.02
CA ASP A 288 -16.01 -10.33 -22.25
C ASP A 288 -16.37 -9.20 -23.25
N PRO A 289 -16.67 -9.52 -24.52
CA PRO A 289 -16.97 -8.50 -25.52
C PRO A 289 -18.21 -7.63 -25.26
N SER A 290 -19.02 -8.00 -24.28
CA SER A 290 -20.22 -7.26 -23.86
C SER A 290 -20.01 -6.48 -22.57
N GLY A 291 -18.81 -6.51 -21.99
CA GLY A 291 -18.46 -5.79 -20.79
C GLY A 291 -18.68 -6.55 -19.50
N PHE A 292 -19.11 -7.82 -19.51
CA PHE A 292 -19.21 -8.59 -18.27
C PHE A 292 -17.82 -9.03 -17.80
N LYS A 293 -17.60 -9.00 -16.49
CA LYS A 293 -16.40 -9.58 -15.89
C LYS A 293 -16.53 -11.09 -15.79
N ILE A 294 -15.49 -11.79 -16.20
CA ILE A 294 -15.39 -13.24 -16.20
C ILE A 294 -14.03 -13.66 -15.63
N GLU A 295 -14.01 -14.69 -14.81
CA GLU A 295 -12.84 -15.11 -14.04
C GLU A 295 -12.43 -16.54 -14.41
N HIS A 296 -11.15 -16.77 -14.65
CA HIS A 296 -10.54 -18.09 -14.51
C HIS A 296 -10.04 -18.26 -13.08
N TYR A 297 -10.29 -19.42 -12.48
CA TYR A 297 -9.69 -19.75 -11.20
C TYR A 297 -9.09 -21.16 -11.14
N ALA A 298 -8.10 -21.34 -10.28
CA ALA A 298 -7.52 -22.63 -9.93
C ALA A 298 -7.24 -22.70 -8.42
N ASP A 299 -7.05 -23.92 -7.90
CA ASP A 299 -6.59 -24.15 -6.51
C ASP A 299 -7.51 -23.53 -5.44
N GLY A 300 -8.83 -23.72 -5.57
CA GLY A 300 -9.82 -23.26 -4.60
C GLY A 300 -10.02 -24.22 -3.42
N ASP A 301 -10.20 -23.68 -2.23
CA ASP A 301 -10.50 -24.45 -1.02
C ASP A 301 -11.90 -25.06 -1.04
N LEU A 302 -12.06 -26.17 -0.33
CA LEU A 302 -13.36 -26.81 -0.11
C LEU A 302 -13.75 -26.72 1.36
N VAL A 303 -15.05 -26.55 1.62
CA VAL A 303 -15.63 -26.41 2.96
C VAL A 303 -16.82 -27.35 3.14
N ASN A 304 -17.19 -27.64 4.39
CA ASN A 304 -18.34 -28.47 4.76
C ASN A 304 -18.93 -28.03 6.12
N GLU A 305 -19.87 -28.78 6.68
CA GLU A 305 -20.51 -28.44 7.97
C GLU A 305 -19.56 -28.32 9.17
N ASP A 306 -18.37 -28.95 9.11
CA ASP A 306 -17.36 -28.88 10.17
C ASP A 306 -16.45 -27.63 10.03
N THR A 307 -16.61 -26.87 8.94
CA THR A 307 -15.89 -25.63 8.69
C THR A 307 -16.72 -24.44 9.21
N PRO A 308 -16.29 -23.75 10.28
CA PRO A 308 -17.09 -22.67 10.85
C PRO A 308 -17.09 -21.43 9.95
N THR A 309 -18.25 -20.77 9.85
CA THR A 309 -18.36 -19.44 9.23
C THR A 309 -17.46 -18.44 9.96
N THR A 310 -16.59 -17.75 9.24
CA THR A 310 -15.84 -16.61 9.81
C THR A 310 -16.61 -15.31 9.63
N ARG A 311 -16.39 -14.36 10.55
CA ARG A 311 -16.86 -12.99 10.39
C ARG A 311 -15.74 -12.02 10.69
N GLU A 312 -15.27 -11.32 9.67
CA GLU A 312 -14.09 -10.46 9.73
C GLU A 312 -14.33 -9.10 9.09
N VAL A 313 -13.48 -8.14 9.41
CA VAL A 313 -13.55 -6.81 8.78
C VAL A 313 -13.20 -6.95 7.31
N VAL A 314 -13.92 -6.27 6.43
CA VAL A 314 -13.55 -6.23 5.02
C VAL A 314 -12.13 -5.64 4.89
N GLY A 315 -11.28 -6.34 4.13
CA GLY A 315 -9.86 -6.06 4.02
C GLY A 315 -9.34 -6.40 2.62
N PRO A 316 -8.02 -6.60 2.46
CA PRO A 316 -7.44 -6.95 1.18
C PRO A 316 -8.08 -8.21 0.58
N LEU A 317 -8.31 -8.22 -0.74
CA LEU A 317 -8.96 -9.33 -1.43
C LEU A 317 -7.96 -10.39 -1.93
N SER A 318 -6.67 -10.05 -2.04
CA SER A 318 -5.62 -10.92 -2.56
C SER A 318 -4.41 -11.02 -1.63
N ILE A 319 -3.77 -12.19 -1.59
CA ILE A 319 -2.47 -12.46 -0.97
C ILE A 319 -1.35 -11.90 -1.86
N TRP A 320 -1.42 -12.16 -3.16
CA TRP A 320 -0.49 -11.68 -4.18
C TRP A 320 -1.21 -11.50 -5.52
N GLY A 321 -0.66 -10.72 -6.43
CA GLY A 321 -1.28 -10.33 -7.71
C GLY A 321 -1.12 -8.83 -7.95
N PRO A 322 -1.57 -8.32 -9.12
CA PRO A 322 -1.61 -6.88 -9.36
C PRO A 322 -2.53 -6.17 -8.38
N GLU A 323 -2.33 -4.86 -8.17
CA GLU A 323 -3.23 -4.05 -7.35
C GLU A 323 -4.67 -4.13 -7.88
N LEU A 324 -5.63 -4.09 -6.96
CA LEU A 324 -7.05 -4.05 -7.29
C LEU A 324 -7.35 -2.74 -8.04
N PRO A 325 -7.84 -2.79 -9.29
CA PRO A 325 -8.24 -1.59 -10.01
C PRO A 325 -9.33 -0.82 -9.25
N LYS A 326 -9.26 0.50 -9.25
CA LYS A 326 -10.24 1.36 -8.54
C LYS A 326 -11.67 1.16 -9.05
N ASP A 327 -11.80 0.84 -10.32
CA ASP A 327 -13.05 0.57 -11.04
C ASP A 327 -13.43 -0.92 -11.06
N PHE A 328 -12.71 -1.79 -10.32
CA PHE A 328 -13.05 -3.23 -10.27
C PHE A 328 -14.46 -3.47 -9.74
N GLY A 329 -14.94 -2.60 -8.85
CA GLY A 329 -16.30 -2.64 -8.32
C GLY A 329 -17.37 -2.15 -9.29
N ASP A 330 -17.03 -1.53 -10.42
CA ASP A 330 -18.01 -0.85 -11.28
C ASP A 330 -18.74 -1.80 -12.24
N ASP A 331 -19.99 -1.46 -12.57
CA ASP A 331 -20.74 -2.15 -13.63
C ASP A 331 -20.30 -1.67 -15.02
N THR A 332 -19.46 -2.46 -15.66
CA THR A 332 -18.86 -2.19 -16.96
C THR A 332 -19.76 -2.52 -18.16
N THR A 333 -21.01 -2.94 -17.92
CA THR A 333 -21.96 -3.30 -19.00
C THR A 333 -22.82 -2.12 -19.48
N ASN A 334 -22.74 -0.97 -18.80
CA ASN A 334 -23.45 0.25 -19.18
C ASN A 334 -22.69 1.01 -20.28
N ALA A 335 -23.31 1.16 -21.45
CA ALA A 335 -22.75 1.73 -22.69
C ALA A 335 -22.29 3.21 -22.64
N ALA A 336 -22.12 3.81 -21.46
CA ALA A 336 -21.55 5.16 -21.30
C ALA A 336 -20.01 5.16 -21.23
N SER A 337 -19.35 3.99 -21.08
CA SER A 337 -17.91 3.90 -20.84
C SER A 337 -17.08 3.29 -21.98
N SER A 338 -17.66 2.98 -23.14
CA SER A 338 -16.93 2.38 -24.27
C SER A 338 -17.15 3.13 -25.60
N ALA A 339 -16.35 4.19 -25.81
CA ALA A 339 -16.09 4.71 -27.16
C ALA A 339 -14.66 4.30 -27.58
N PRO A 340 -14.44 3.80 -28.81
CA PRO A 340 -13.12 3.44 -29.28
C PRO A 340 -12.27 4.69 -29.54
N ILE A 341 -11.00 4.65 -29.11
CA ILE A 341 -10.01 5.69 -29.39
C ILE A 341 -9.71 5.68 -30.91
N GLY A 342 -10.30 6.64 -31.62
CA GLY A 342 -10.03 6.94 -33.01
C GLY A 342 -9.88 8.45 -33.21
N SER A 343 -8.73 8.84 -33.75
CA SER A 343 -8.28 10.19 -34.09
C SER A 343 -9.33 11.19 -34.63
N GLN A 344 -9.36 12.42 -34.12
CA GLN A 344 -9.14 13.70 -34.85
C GLN A 344 -9.63 14.93 -34.05
N PHE A 345 -8.86 16.01 -34.12
CA PHE A 345 -9.18 17.37 -33.65
C PHE A 345 -10.46 17.92 -34.29
N THR A 346 -11.32 18.61 -33.51
CA THR A 346 -11.75 20.01 -33.74
C THR A 346 -12.56 20.58 -32.56
N GLN A 347 -12.41 21.90 -32.38
CA GLN A 347 -13.04 22.83 -31.42
C GLN A 347 -14.58 22.80 -31.33
N GLY A 348 -15.11 23.23 -30.18
CA GLY A 348 -16.21 24.21 -30.14
C GLY A 348 -17.31 24.00 -29.09
N ASP A 349 -17.33 24.88 -28.09
CA ASP A 349 -18.49 25.43 -27.35
C ASP A 349 -19.36 24.52 -26.46
N GLN A 350 -19.28 24.67 -25.13
CA GLN A 350 -19.92 25.67 -24.24
C GLN A 350 -21.34 25.28 -23.80
N GLY A 351 -21.55 25.25 -22.47
CA GLY A 351 -22.85 25.09 -21.83
C GLY A 351 -22.76 24.97 -20.31
N ASP A 352 -22.25 26.00 -19.65
CA ASP A 352 -22.45 26.23 -18.21
C ASP A 352 -23.95 26.32 -17.88
N LEU A 353 -24.39 25.77 -16.74
CA LEU A 353 -25.46 26.40 -15.95
C LEU A 353 -25.48 25.93 -14.48
N PHE A 354 -24.78 26.73 -13.66
CA PHE A 354 -25.12 27.27 -12.34
C PHE A 354 -25.40 26.38 -11.10
N LEU A 355 -24.60 26.70 -10.07
CA LEU A 355 -24.77 26.55 -8.63
C LEU A 355 -26.08 27.17 -8.08
N THR A 356 -26.61 26.66 -6.97
CA THR A 356 -26.63 27.33 -5.63
C THR A 356 -27.49 26.58 -4.59
N PRO A 357 -27.30 26.84 -3.27
CA PRO A 357 -27.56 25.93 -2.15
C PRO A 357 -28.68 26.39 -1.18
N GLU A 358 -28.76 25.69 -0.03
CA GLU A 358 -29.44 25.99 1.25
C GLU A 358 -30.89 25.54 1.47
N GLN A 359 -31.09 24.78 2.55
CA GLN A 359 -32.17 25.04 3.52
C GLN A 359 -31.92 24.36 4.88
N ASP A 360 -31.88 25.21 5.91
CA ASP A 360 -31.85 24.92 7.34
C ASP A 360 -33.02 24.06 7.84
N PHE A 361 -32.77 23.24 8.88
CA PHE A 361 -33.81 22.86 9.82
C PHE A 361 -33.34 22.90 11.28
N ILE A 362 -34.06 23.73 12.03
CA ILE A 362 -34.02 23.98 13.48
C ILE A 362 -34.55 22.74 14.24
N VAL A 363 -33.86 22.31 15.30
CA VAL A 363 -34.36 21.30 16.25
C VAL A 363 -34.60 21.95 17.63
N HIS A 364 -35.83 21.85 18.12
CA HIS A 364 -36.21 22.18 19.50
C HIS A 364 -35.90 20.99 20.44
N GLY A 365 -35.28 21.27 21.61
CA GLY A 365 -35.14 20.34 22.74
C GLY A 365 -36.44 20.13 23.53
N PRO A 366 -36.46 19.27 24.59
CA PRO A 366 -36.13 19.76 25.94
C PRO A 366 -35.47 18.77 26.96
N ASP A 367 -34.78 19.39 27.95
CA ASP A 367 -34.69 19.18 29.42
C ASP A 367 -33.94 18.03 30.18
N VAL A 368 -32.82 18.46 30.85
CA VAL A 368 -32.36 18.38 32.28
C VAL A 368 -32.17 16.99 32.99
N VAL A 369 -31.02 16.64 33.65
CA VAL A 369 -30.57 16.90 35.07
C VAL A 369 -29.12 16.33 35.35
N PRO A 370 -28.27 16.89 36.27
CA PRO A 370 -26.83 16.58 36.49
C PRO A 370 -26.51 15.71 37.76
N PRO A 371 -25.25 15.19 37.97
CA PRO A 371 -24.19 15.86 38.78
C PRO A 371 -22.74 15.57 38.25
N GLY A 372 -21.70 16.40 38.40
CA GLY A 372 -20.94 16.68 39.64
C GLY A 372 -19.47 16.21 39.51
N GLU A 373 -18.55 17.17 39.38
CA GLU A 373 -17.10 17.18 39.70
C GLU A 373 -16.21 15.94 39.46
N ILE A 374 -15.34 16.01 38.44
CA ILE A 374 -13.91 15.62 38.56
C ILE A 374 -13.07 16.64 37.75
N GLU A 375 -12.32 17.46 38.47
CA GLU A 375 -11.29 18.36 37.93
C GLU A 375 -10.08 17.57 37.38
N GLY A 376 -9.57 17.98 36.22
CA GLY A 376 -8.33 17.44 35.66
C GLY A 376 -7.94 18.14 34.35
N LEU A 377 -7.22 19.26 34.48
CA LEU A 377 -6.34 19.90 33.48
C LEU A 377 -6.86 19.91 32.02
N TYR A 378 -7.70 20.91 31.72
CA TYR A 378 -8.01 21.32 30.36
C TYR A 378 -6.80 22.03 29.74
N LEU A 379 -6.32 21.54 28.59
CA LEU A 379 -5.53 22.35 27.66
C LEU A 379 -6.51 23.30 26.95
N SER A 380 -6.17 24.59 26.99
CA SER A 380 -6.97 25.68 26.45
C SER A 380 -7.17 25.55 24.94
N GLN A 381 -8.43 25.62 24.50
CA GLN A 381 -8.81 25.95 23.13
C GLN A 381 -8.22 27.33 22.78
N GLY A 382 -7.20 27.33 21.94
CA GLY A 382 -6.56 28.55 21.46
C GLY A 382 -5.43 28.22 20.50
N GLU A 383 -5.66 27.28 19.56
CA GLU A 383 -4.65 26.90 18.56
C GLU A 383 -5.26 26.24 17.31
N VAL A 384 -6.51 26.59 16.96
CA VAL A 384 -7.17 26.06 15.74
C VAL A 384 -7.97 27.14 14.98
N ASP A 385 -7.48 28.38 14.96
CA ASP A 385 -8.02 29.45 14.08
C ASP A 385 -6.95 29.93 13.07
N GLY A 386 -6.13 29.00 12.56
CA GLY A 386 -5.11 29.28 11.53
C GLY A 386 -5.41 28.74 10.14
N PHE A 387 -6.41 27.86 9.98
CA PHE A 387 -6.66 27.14 8.73
C PHE A 387 -8.13 27.14 8.25
N GLU A 388 -9.04 27.80 8.97
CA GLU A 388 -10.39 28.11 8.49
C GLU A 388 -10.51 29.62 8.22
N GLY A 389 -9.98 30.08 7.09
CA GLY A 389 -9.93 31.51 6.80
C GLY A 389 -9.42 31.95 5.44
N PHE A 390 -9.41 31.08 4.43
CA PHE A 390 -9.33 31.52 3.03
C PHE A 390 -10.53 30.98 2.27
N GLY A 391 -11.69 31.57 2.58
CA GLY A 391 -12.88 31.42 1.76
C GLY A 391 -12.61 31.94 0.35
N LEU A 392 -12.58 31.02 -0.61
CA LEU A 392 -12.90 31.28 -2.00
C LEU A 392 -14.33 31.83 -2.05
N HIS A 393 -14.50 33.15 -2.08
CA HIS A 393 -15.61 33.88 -2.74
C HIS A 393 -15.45 35.38 -2.46
N ASP A 394 -14.50 36.04 -3.13
CA ASP A 394 -14.73 37.39 -3.66
C ASP A 394 -13.69 37.77 -4.72
N ALA A 395 -13.95 37.37 -5.96
CA ALA A 395 -13.26 37.95 -7.11
C ALA A 395 -13.88 39.32 -7.38
N THR A 396 -13.29 40.39 -6.81
CA THR A 396 -13.53 41.75 -7.30
C THR A 396 -12.28 42.27 -8.00
N ASN A 397 -12.48 42.58 -9.29
CA ASN A 397 -11.56 43.18 -10.24
C ASN A 397 -10.59 44.19 -9.61
N SER A 398 -9.30 43.87 -9.63
CA SER A 398 -8.22 44.85 -9.74
C SER A 398 -7.06 44.25 -10.54
N PRO A 399 -6.51 44.96 -11.55
CA PRO A 399 -5.46 44.42 -12.39
C PRO A 399 -4.14 44.36 -11.62
N MET A 400 -3.67 43.15 -11.31
CA MET A 400 -2.30 42.94 -10.84
C MET A 400 -1.31 43.25 -11.97
N PRO A 401 -0.21 43.96 -11.71
CA PRO A 401 0.78 44.28 -12.73
C PRO A 401 1.45 42.99 -13.23
N ALA A 402 1.44 42.80 -14.54
CA ALA A 402 2.09 41.67 -15.20
C ALA A 402 3.61 41.73 -14.95
N VAL A 403 4.12 40.84 -14.11
CA VAL A 403 5.56 40.57 -14.03
C VAL A 403 5.92 39.72 -15.23
N VAL A 404 6.30 40.37 -16.33
CA VAL A 404 6.82 39.71 -17.54
C VAL A 404 8.28 39.35 -17.29
N HIS A 405 8.55 38.12 -16.89
CA HIS A 405 9.90 37.55 -16.95
C HIS A 405 10.09 36.85 -18.31
N ALA A 406 11.18 37.17 -19.01
CA ALA A 406 11.47 36.61 -20.32
C ALA A 406 11.78 35.09 -20.23
N ASN A 407 10.98 34.26 -20.91
CA ASN A 407 11.03 32.79 -20.94
C ASN A 407 12.25 32.19 -21.70
N SER A 408 13.50 32.57 -21.39
CA SER A 408 14.67 32.01 -22.14
C SER A 408 15.77 31.37 -21.31
N GLN A 409 15.65 31.27 -19.97
CA GLN A 409 16.73 30.73 -19.13
C GLN A 409 16.50 29.29 -18.66
N TYR A 410 15.25 28.86 -18.44
CA TYR A 410 14.93 27.56 -17.87
C TYR A 410 14.23 26.67 -18.91
N PRO A 411 14.89 25.62 -19.42
CA PRO A 411 14.28 24.69 -20.38
C PRO A 411 13.02 24.03 -19.82
N GLY A 412 11.94 23.96 -20.61
CA GLY A 412 10.68 23.34 -20.20
C GLY A 412 9.82 24.16 -19.21
N TYR A 413 10.31 25.29 -18.70
CA TYR A 413 9.58 26.12 -17.75
C TYR A 413 8.68 27.14 -18.46
N LEU A 414 7.46 26.73 -18.79
CA LEU A 414 6.46 27.53 -19.53
C LEU A 414 5.14 27.68 -18.74
N LEU A 415 5.25 27.94 -17.44
CA LEU A 415 4.09 28.10 -16.57
C LEU A 415 3.54 29.54 -16.61
N SER A 416 2.22 29.66 -16.58
CA SER A 416 1.55 30.93 -16.28
C SER A 416 1.64 31.25 -14.78
N PRO A 417 1.50 32.53 -14.37
CA PRO A 417 1.54 32.90 -12.95
C PRO A 417 0.49 32.17 -12.08
N GLY A 418 -0.67 31.82 -12.66
CA GLY A 418 -1.69 31.02 -11.98
C GLY A 418 -1.21 29.59 -11.71
N GLN A 419 -0.67 28.93 -12.74
CA GLN A 419 -0.12 27.56 -12.63
C GLN A 419 1.10 27.49 -11.68
N GLU A 420 1.96 28.52 -11.69
CA GLU A 420 3.08 28.64 -10.74
C GLU A 420 2.58 28.75 -9.30
N ARG A 421 1.55 29.58 -9.06
CA ARG A 421 0.90 29.71 -7.74
C ARG A 421 0.25 28.41 -7.29
N ASP A 422 -0.45 27.70 -8.17
CA ASP A 422 -1.10 26.43 -7.83
C ASP A 422 -0.06 25.38 -7.38
N LEU A 423 1.06 25.27 -8.08
CA LEU A 423 2.16 24.38 -7.68
C LEU A 423 2.86 24.82 -6.40
N LEU A 424 2.91 26.13 -6.10
CA LEU A 424 3.41 26.64 -4.82
C LEU A 424 2.50 26.25 -3.65
N VAL A 425 1.17 26.29 -3.83
CA VAL A 425 0.23 25.82 -2.80
C VAL A 425 0.45 24.32 -2.55
N HIS A 426 0.50 23.52 -3.62
CA HIS A 426 0.79 22.09 -3.50
C HIS A 426 2.16 21.80 -2.85
N PHE A 427 3.18 22.63 -3.07
CA PHE A 427 4.45 22.50 -2.37
C PHE A 427 4.27 22.62 -0.85
N PHE A 428 3.57 23.65 -0.38
CA PHE A 428 3.39 23.90 1.05
C PHE A 428 2.51 22.86 1.73
N ASP A 429 1.52 22.32 1.02
CA ASP A 429 0.62 21.31 1.56
C ASP A 429 1.23 19.91 1.54
N GLU A 430 2.02 19.57 0.51
CA GLU A 430 2.44 18.19 0.26
C GLU A 430 3.94 17.90 0.42
N VAL A 431 4.84 18.86 0.17
CA VAL A 431 6.29 18.62 0.18
C VAL A 431 6.97 19.28 1.37
N HIS A 432 6.61 20.54 1.65
CA HIS A 432 7.17 21.33 2.75
C HIS A 432 7.05 20.66 4.13
N PRO A 433 5.99 19.91 4.48
CA PRO A 433 5.94 19.20 5.77
C PRO A 433 7.11 18.23 5.99
N ALA A 434 7.65 17.64 4.92
CA ALA A 434 8.82 16.76 4.97
C ALA A 434 10.16 17.53 5.03
N ILE A 435 10.17 18.76 4.54
CA ILE A 435 11.36 19.64 4.49
C ILE A 435 10.99 21.11 4.71
N PRO A 436 10.73 21.52 5.96
CA PRO A 436 10.15 22.83 6.26
C PRO A 436 11.20 23.95 6.20
N LEU A 437 11.54 24.37 4.98
CA LEU A 437 12.57 25.38 4.69
C LEU A 437 12.10 26.84 4.86
N PHE A 438 10.80 27.04 4.99
CA PHE A 438 10.17 28.37 4.86
C PHE A 438 9.13 28.62 5.93
N ARG A 439 9.09 29.85 6.45
CA ARG A 439 7.89 30.40 7.08
C ARG A 439 6.89 30.78 6.00
N ILE A 440 5.83 29.98 5.85
CA ILE A 440 4.90 30.00 4.71
C ILE A 440 4.37 31.41 4.43
N GLY A 441 3.79 32.09 5.43
CA GLY A 441 3.21 33.44 5.24
C GLY A 441 4.22 34.50 4.81
N TYR A 442 5.48 34.40 5.29
CA TYR A 442 6.55 35.32 4.88
C TYR A 442 7.00 35.05 3.44
N PHE A 443 7.17 33.78 3.07
CA PHE A 443 7.54 33.42 1.70
C PHE A 443 6.47 33.81 0.68
N LEU A 444 5.18 33.54 0.97
CA LEU A 444 4.07 33.93 0.09
C LEU A 444 4.02 35.44 -0.13
N LYS A 445 4.33 36.24 0.89
CA LYS A 445 4.46 37.70 0.75
C LYS A 445 5.62 38.09 -0.17
N ILE A 446 6.80 37.49 0.00
CA ILE A 446 7.95 37.73 -0.90
C ILE A 446 7.61 37.36 -2.34
N TYR A 447 6.90 36.26 -2.54
CA TYR A 447 6.43 35.81 -3.85
C TYR A 447 5.45 36.83 -4.47
N ASP A 448 4.43 37.25 -3.72
CA ASP A 448 3.42 38.22 -4.17
C ASP A 448 4.02 39.60 -4.48
N ASP A 449 5.06 40.00 -3.74
CA ASP A 449 5.82 41.23 -3.97
C ASP A 449 6.81 41.11 -5.16
N GLY A 450 6.94 39.93 -5.78
CA GLY A 450 7.85 39.68 -6.91
C GLY A 450 9.34 39.70 -6.52
N LEU A 451 9.64 39.45 -5.24
CA LEU A 451 10.99 39.51 -4.67
C LEU A 451 11.65 38.14 -4.52
N ALA A 452 10.91 37.05 -4.78
CA ALA A 452 11.42 35.69 -4.65
C ALA A 452 12.46 35.36 -5.73
N GLU A 453 13.55 34.70 -5.32
CA GLU A 453 14.63 34.29 -6.23
C GLU A 453 14.11 33.30 -7.28
N LYS A 454 14.32 33.60 -8.57
CA LYS A 454 13.63 32.86 -9.64
C LYS A 454 14.10 31.41 -9.75
N THR A 455 15.38 31.11 -9.51
CA THR A 455 15.89 29.73 -9.56
C THR A 455 15.25 28.87 -8.47
N LEU A 456 15.15 29.41 -7.25
CA LEU A 456 14.47 28.79 -6.12
C LEU A 456 12.99 28.55 -6.40
N LEU A 457 12.28 29.52 -6.97
CA LEU A 457 10.88 29.34 -7.39
C LEU A 457 10.72 28.20 -8.41
N VAL A 458 11.58 28.19 -9.45
CA VAL A 458 11.58 27.13 -10.47
C VAL A 458 11.85 25.78 -9.82
N ALA A 459 12.80 25.69 -8.88
CA ALA A 459 13.10 24.47 -8.16
C ALA A 459 11.92 23.99 -7.29
N ILE A 460 11.26 24.90 -6.55
CA ILE A 460 10.08 24.57 -5.75
C ILE A 460 9.01 23.90 -6.61
N VAL A 461 8.57 24.56 -7.68
CA VAL A 461 7.46 24.03 -8.49
C VAL A 461 7.87 22.79 -9.29
N THR A 462 9.13 22.68 -9.73
CA THR A 462 9.63 21.49 -10.44
C THR A 462 9.72 20.29 -9.50
N VAL A 463 10.22 20.46 -8.28
CA VAL A 463 10.26 19.39 -7.27
C VAL A 463 8.85 18.95 -6.90
N THR A 464 7.92 19.88 -6.70
CA THR A 464 6.50 19.53 -6.45
C THR A 464 5.93 18.70 -7.59
N ALA A 465 6.10 19.13 -8.85
CA ALA A 465 5.63 18.37 -10.01
C ALA A 465 6.26 16.98 -10.10
N LYS A 466 7.54 16.84 -9.78
CA LYS A 466 8.22 15.53 -9.76
C LYS A 466 7.77 14.62 -8.62
N VAL A 467 7.50 15.17 -7.43
CA VAL A 467 7.10 14.40 -6.25
C VAL A 467 5.63 13.96 -6.34
N LEU A 468 4.74 14.81 -6.85
CA LEU A 468 3.30 14.51 -6.92
C LEU A 468 2.88 13.69 -8.16
N GLY A 469 3.76 13.55 -9.15
CA GLY A 469 3.45 12.84 -10.40
C GLY A 469 2.89 13.77 -11.49
N PRO A 470 2.30 13.21 -12.56
CA PRO A 470 1.95 13.99 -13.75
C PRO A 470 1.00 15.15 -13.45
N ILE A 471 1.45 16.37 -13.73
CA ILE A 471 0.63 17.59 -13.61
C ILE A 471 -0.05 17.84 -14.95
N SER A 472 -1.40 17.93 -14.94
CA SER A 472 -2.23 17.99 -16.15
C SER A 472 -1.85 19.07 -17.15
N PHE A 473 -1.27 20.18 -16.67
CA PHE A 473 -0.91 21.34 -17.48
C PHE A 473 0.60 21.51 -17.74
N TRP A 474 1.47 20.66 -17.19
CA TRP A 474 2.92 20.73 -17.40
C TRP A 474 3.44 19.39 -17.91
N LYS A 475 3.89 19.35 -19.17
CA LYS A 475 4.24 18.10 -19.84
C LYS A 475 5.39 17.38 -19.11
N PRO A 476 5.32 16.05 -18.94
CA PRO A 476 6.36 15.29 -18.27
C PRO A 476 7.77 15.51 -18.85
N GLU A 477 7.89 15.65 -20.17
CA GLU A 477 9.18 15.88 -20.83
C GLU A 477 9.77 17.26 -20.48
N ASP A 478 8.90 18.27 -20.34
CA ASP A 478 9.29 19.63 -19.98
C ASP A 478 9.71 19.69 -18.50
N VAL A 479 9.00 18.99 -17.62
CA VAL A 479 9.36 18.83 -16.20
C VAL A 479 10.72 18.13 -16.05
N GLU A 480 10.94 17.05 -16.83
CA GLU A 480 12.21 16.32 -16.82
C GLU A 480 13.38 17.21 -17.28
N GLN A 481 13.17 17.98 -18.35
CA GLN A 481 14.19 18.89 -18.87
C GLN A 481 14.55 19.98 -17.85
N CYS A 482 13.53 20.53 -17.17
CA CYS A 482 13.71 21.52 -16.11
C CYS A 482 14.47 20.92 -14.92
N MET A 483 14.09 19.72 -14.45
CA MET A 483 14.74 19.06 -13.32
C MET A 483 16.20 18.73 -13.62
N LYS A 484 16.49 18.20 -14.81
CA LYS A 484 17.86 17.91 -15.25
C LYS A 484 18.71 19.19 -15.27
N PHE A 485 18.16 20.28 -15.82
CA PHE A 485 18.84 21.58 -15.82
C PHE A 485 19.16 22.03 -14.38
N LEU A 486 18.20 21.96 -13.46
CA LEU A 486 18.41 22.37 -12.06
C LEU A 486 19.50 21.53 -11.37
N LEU A 487 19.51 20.21 -11.56
CA LEU A 487 20.52 19.32 -10.94
C LEU A 487 21.94 19.56 -11.48
N GLU A 488 22.07 19.93 -12.76
CA GLU A 488 23.34 20.21 -13.45
C GLU A 488 23.84 21.64 -13.20
N ALA A 489 22.93 22.64 -13.27
CA ALA A 489 23.25 24.05 -13.17
C ALA A 489 23.55 24.50 -11.73
N VAL A 490 22.98 23.84 -10.73
CA VAL A 490 23.22 24.12 -9.30
C VAL A 490 24.32 23.18 -8.75
N SER A 491 25.37 22.97 -9.55
CA SER A 491 26.57 22.27 -9.09
C SER A 491 27.53 23.26 -8.41
N PRO A 492 28.05 22.96 -7.21
CA PRO A 492 28.88 23.88 -6.42
C PRO A 492 30.17 24.35 -7.13
N GLU A 493 30.57 23.70 -8.22
CA GLU A 493 31.74 24.04 -9.03
C GLU A 493 31.51 25.27 -9.96
N THR A 494 30.27 25.72 -10.14
CA THR A 494 29.89 26.70 -11.17
C THR A 494 29.42 28.07 -10.65
N ALA A 495 29.29 28.26 -9.33
CA ALA A 495 28.75 29.49 -8.74
C ALA A 495 29.84 30.55 -8.40
N SER A 496 29.54 31.83 -8.64
CA SER A 496 30.39 32.97 -8.28
C SER A 496 30.53 33.15 -6.76
N GLN A 497 31.73 33.54 -6.30
CA GLN A 497 32.08 33.65 -4.86
C GLN A 497 31.17 34.55 -4.01
N ASP A 498 30.55 35.60 -4.58
CA ASP A 498 29.77 36.59 -3.82
C ASP A 498 28.30 36.19 -3.56
N THR A 499 27.72 35.29 -4.38
CA THR A 499 26.35 34.78 -4.23
C THR A 499 26.28 33.43 -3.51
N HIS A 500 27.44 32.87 -3.17
CA HIS A 500 27.60 31.50 -2.68
C HIS A 500 27.16 31.29 -1.23
N ASN A 501 26.71 32.30 -0.47
CA ASN A 501 26.37 32.13 0.95
C ASN A 501 25.00 32.74 1.36
N SER A 502 24.13 33.09 0.41
CA SER A 502 22.78 33.56 0.75
C SER A 502 21.88 32.43 1.29
N LEU A 503 20.90 32.79 2.12
CA LEU A 503 19.91 31.85 2.66
C LEU A 503 19.16 31.10 1.54
N ASP A 504 18.72 31.81 0.50
CA ASP A 504 18.00 31.21 -0.63
C ASP A 504 18.87 30.26 -1.46
N SER A 505 20.18 30.53 -1.57
CA SER A 505 21.12 29.60 -2.19
C SER A 505 21.25 28.29 -1.39
N PHE A 506 21.26 28.36 -0.06
CA PHE A 506 21.23 27.15 0.76
C PHE A 506 19.89 26.43 0.69
N ARG A 507 18.76 27.15 0.68
CA ARG A 507 17.42 26.56 0.53
C ARG A 507 17.27 25.82 -0.80
N LEU A 508 17.78 26.40 -1.89
CA LEU A 508 17.81 25.78 -3.21
C LEU A 508 18.60 24.47 -3.18
N GLU A 509 19.84 24.49 -2.67
CA GLU A 509 20.66 23.28 -2.56
C GLU A 509 20.04 22.23 -1.63
N CYS A 510 19.43 22.66 -0.52
CA CYS A 510 18.75 21.77 0.42
C CYS A 510 17.54 21.08 -0.22
N LEU A 511 16.73 21.82 -0.96
CA LEU A 511 15.58 21.28 -1.69
C LEU A 511 16.01 20.28 -2.78
N LEU A 512 17.07 20.58 -3.53
CA LEU A 512 17.60 19.66 -4.54
C LEU A 512 18.25 18.41 -3.90
N ALA A 513 18.94 18.57 -2.76
CA ALA A 513 19.48 17.46 -2.00
C ALA A 513 18.39 16.55 -1.45
N TYR A 514 17.30 17.13 -0.94
CA TYR A 514 16.10 16.40 -0.56
C TYR A 514 15.50 15.66 -1.73
N TYR A 515 15.26 16.33 -2.87
CA TYR A 515 14.69 15.69 -4.06
C TYR A 515 15.52 14.50 -4.53
N GLU A 516 16.84 14.68 -4.67
CA GLU A 516 17.72 13.61 -5.16
C GLU A 516 17.78 12.46 -4.16
N PHE A 517 17.79 12.73 -2.86
CA PHE A 517 17.79 11.69 -1.83
C PHE A 517 16.44 10.96 -1.72
N HIS A 518 15.33 11.68 -1.91
CA HIS A 518 13.97 11.16 -1.88
C HIS A 518 13.66 10.29 -3.09
N GLN A 519 14.09 10.67 -4.29
CA GLN A 519 13.79 9.93 -5.52
C GLN A 519 14.88 8.91 -5.89
N PHE A 520 16.14 9.19 -5.54
CA PHE A 520 17.31 8.41 -5.97
C PHE A 520 18.36 8.30 -4.83
N PRO A 521 18.03 7.62 -3.72
CA PRO A 521 18.99 7.44 -2.64
C PRO A 521 20.20 6.63 -3.13
N GLY A 522 21.40 7.12 -2.84
CA GLY A 522 22.63 6.46 -3.28
C GLY A 522 23.85 7.36 -3.15
N SER A 523 24.95 6.97 -3.82
CA SER A 523 26.22 7.69 -3.71
C SER A 523 26.12 9.16 -4.19
N SER A 524 25.33 9.44 -5.22
CA SER A 524 25.16 10.79 -5.77
C SER A 524 24.44 11.73 -4.79
N SER A 525 23.28 11.34 -4.28
CA SER A 525 22.54 12.10 -3.27
C SER A 525 23.31 12.20 -1.95
N TRP A 526 24.00 11.14 -1.52
CA TRP A 526 24.89 11.18 -0.35
C TRP A 526 26.02 12.20 -0.51
N MET A 527 26.63 12.27 -1.70
CA MET A 527 27.66 13.27 -2.00
C MET A 527 27.10 14.69 -2.04
N ARG A 528 25.90 14.90 -2.59
CA ARG A 528 25.24 16.22 -2.59
C ARG A 528 24.93 16.71 -1.18
N ILE A 529 24.32 15.85 -0.35
CA ILE A 529 24.06 16.14 1.08
C ILE A 529 25.37 16.44 1.80
N SER A 530 26.41 15.62 1.60
CA SER A 530 27.71 15.83 2.24
C SER A 530 28.34 17.18 1.88
N ARG A 531 28.21 17.64 0.62
CA ARG A 531 28.70 18.95 0.19
C ARG A 531 27.90 20.09 0.84
N LEU A 532 26.57 19.99 0.84
CA LEU A 532 25.68 20.95 1.51
C LEU A 532 26.00 21.07 3.00
N SER A 533 26.11 19.93 3.71
CA SER A 533 26.44 19.89 5.14
C SER A 533 27.81 20.52 5.42
N ARG A 534 28.83 20.23 4.61
CA ARG A 534 30.16 20.85 4.75
C ARG A 534 30.11 22.35 4.49
N ARG A 535 29.38 22.80 3.48
CA ARG A 535 29.19 24.23 3.18
C ARG A 535 28.52 24.94 4.36
N ALA A 536 27.43 24.39 4.89
CA ALA A 536 26.77 24.93 6.08
C ALA A 536 27.70 24.97 7.31
N TYR A 537 28.51 23.92 7.48
CA TYR A 537 29.53 23.86 8.54
C TYR A 537 30.61 24.95 8.38
N THR A 538 31.06 25.25 7.15
CA THR A 538 32.08 26.29 6.91
C THR A 538 31.63 27.70 7.27
N VAL A 539 30.32 27.97 7.20
CA VAL A 539 29.74 29.27 7.61
C VAL A 539 29.18 29.24 9.05
N GLY A 540 29.37 28.13 9.77
CA GLY A 540 29.01 28.00 11.18
C GLY A 540 27.51 27.92 11.46
N VAL A 541 26.69 27.47 10.51
CA VAL A 541 25.23 27.35 10.65
C VAL A 541 24.84 26.30 11.70
N ASN A 542 25.73 25.38 12.08
CA ASN A 542 25.54 24.49 13.23
C ASN A 542 25.67 25.21 14.58
N GLN A 543 26.19 26.44 14.61
CA GLN A 543 26.44 27.23 15.80
C GLN A 543 25.79 28.62 15.70
N ILE A 544 24.58 28.70 15.15
CA ILE A 544 23.84 29.95 14.95
C ILE A 544 23.75 30.76 16.24
N ASP A 545 23.55 30.11 17.38
CA ASP A 545 23.37 30.78 18.67
C ASP A 545 24.69 31.15 19.35
N ASN A 546 25.84 30.73 18.79
CA ASN A 546 27.17 31.18 19.19
C ASN A 546 27.55 32.47 18.43
N PRO A 547 27.68 33.63 19.10
CA PRO A 547 27.92 34.92 18.44
C PRO A 547 29.24 35.04 17.68
N GLU A 548 30.23 34.20 17.97
CA GLU A 548 31.58 34.34 17.42
C GLU A 548 31.85 33.40 16.24
N LEU A 549 30.99 32.41 16.01
CA LEU A 549 31.30 31.27 15.12
C LEU A 549 30.38 31.11 13.90
N CYS A 550 29.25 31.82 13.84
CA CYS A 550 28.38 31.83 12.65
C CYS A 550 28.65 33.07 11.78
N SER A 551 29.03 32.85 10.52
CA SER A 551 29.31 33.90 9.53
C SER A 551 28.28 33.95 8.40
N ALA A 552 27.23 33.14 8.48
CA ALA A 552 26.18 33.05 7.46
C ALA A 552 25.33 34.33 7.30
N PHE A 553 25.28 35.16 8.35
CA PHE A 553 24.58 36.43 8.36
C PHE A 553 25.29 37.43 9.27
N ASP A 554 25.10 38.72 9.03
CA ASP A 554 25.60 39.77 9.92
C ASP A 554 24.66 39.90 11.13
N ARG A 555 25.09 39.38 12.28
CA ARG A 555 24.33 39.42 13.54
C ARG A 555 24.04 40.85 14.04
N THR A 556 24.73 41.88 13.55
CA THR A 556 24.45 43.28 13.90
C THR A 556 23.27 43.86 13.13
N ILE A 557 22.90 43.24 12.01
CA ILE A 557 21.85 43.72 11.09
C ILE A 557 20.66 42.75 11.07
N ALA A 558 20.92 41.44 11.18
CA ALA A 558 19.91 40.40 11.08
C ALA A 558 18.86 40.48 12.20
N THR A 559 17.60 40.39 11.82
CA THR A 559 16.47 40.24 12.72
C THR A 559 16.41 38.82 13.30
N GLU A 560 15.80 38.64 14.47
CA GLU A 560 15.61 37.28 15.04
C GLU A 560 14.80 36.37 14.11
N ASP A 561 13.90 36.94 13.32
CA ASP A 561 13.12 36.24 12.30
C ASP A 561 13.99 35.69 11.16
N GLU A 562 14.96 36.47 10.68
CA GLU A 562 15.93 36.00 9.69
C GLU A 562 16.85 34.92 10.29
N ILE A 563 17.26 35.08 11.55
CA ILE A 563 18.03 34.07 12.29
C ILE A 563 17.22 32.78 12.43
N GLU A 564 15.91 32.88 12.68
CA GLU A 564 15.01 31.73 12.77
C GLU A 564 14.92 30.97 11.44
N ASP A 565 14.87 31.67 10.30
CA ASP A 565 14.90 31.03 8.98
C ASP A 565 16.21 30.23 8.76
N TRP A 566 17.34 30.69 9.31
CA TRP A 566 18.59 29.92 9.32
C TRP A 566 18.51 28.69 10.24
N ARG A 567 17.79 28.75 11.37
CA ARG A 567 17.56 27.58 12.25
C ARG A 567 16.75 26.50 11.54
N TYR A 568 15.66 26.86 10.85
CA TYR A 568 14.88 25.93 10.03
C TYR A 568 15.74 25.21 8.98
N LEU A 569 16.56 25.97 8.25
CA LEU A 569 17.50 25.42 7.28
C LEU A 569 18.49 24.45 7.93
N PHE A 570 19.11 24.84 9.05
CA PHE A 570 20.07 23.98 9.75
C PHE A 570 19.47 22.63 10.13
N TRP A 571 18.27 22.64 10.72
CA TRP A 571 17.62 21.41 11.17
C TRP A 571 17.21 20.49 10.00
N CYS A 572 16.85 21.05 8.84
CA CYS A 572 16.67 20.27 7.62
C CYS A 572 17.99 19.61 7.15
N ILE A 573 19.08 20.37 7.13
CA ILE A 573 20.42 19.85 6.78
C ILE A 573 20.88 18.77 7.77
N TYR A 574 20.64 18.98 9.06
CA TYR A 574 20.97 18.03 10.12
C TYR A 574 20.23 16.69 9.95
N CYS A 575 18.95 16.74 9.58
CA CYS A 575 18.17 15.55 9.27
C CYS A 575 18.72 14.83 8.03
N LEU A 576 18.91 15.53 6.92
CA LEU A 576 19.50 14.95 5.69
C LEU A 576 20.87 14.31 5.96
N ASP A 577 21.77 15.01 6.67
CA ASP A 577 23.09 14.49 7.07
C ASP A 577 22.97 13.24 7.94
N SER A 578 21.98 13.20 8.85
CA SER A 578 21.73 12.03 9.68
C SER A 578 21.32 10.83 8.83
N TYR A 579 20.29 10.99 8.01
CA TYR A 579 19.72 9.87 7.25
C TYR A 579 20.66 9.34 6.17
N SER A 580 21.34 10.23 5.46
CA SER A 580 22.26 9.84 4.40
C SER A 580 23.45 9.05 4.98
N ASN A 581 24.00 9.48 6.12
CA ASN A 581 25.17 8.83 6.71
C ASN A 581 24.83 7.57 7.52
N ILE A 582 23.66 7.51 8.17
CA ILE A 582 23.15 6.24 8.73
C ILE A 582 23.04 5.19 7.62
N SER A 583 22.41 5.56 6.50
CA SER A 583 22.17 4.66 5.38
C SER A 583 23.47 4.23 4.70
N ALA A 584 24.43 5.14 4.55
CA ALA A 584 25.74 4.84 3.97
C ALA A 584 26.72 4.16 4.94
N GLY A 585 26.37 4.01 6.23
CA GLY A 585 27.29 3.54 7.27
C GLY A 585 28.51 4.45 7.46
N ALA A 586 28.41 5.73 7.09
CA ALA A 586 29.50 6.69 7.04
C ALA A 586 29.57 7.54 8.32
N PRO A 587 30.72 8.16 8.63
CA PRO A 587 30.79 9.21 9.64
C PRO A 587 29.89 10.39 9.25
N PHE A 588 29.23 10.95 10.24
CA PHE A 588 28.43 12.14 10.02
C PHE A 588 29.28 13.38 9.77
N VAL A 589 28.77 14.32 8.96
CA VAL A 589 29.49 15.58 8.70
C VAL A 589 29.37 16.54 9.88
N VAL A 590 28.18 16.65 10.47
CA VAL A 590 27.94 17.54 11.61
C VAL A 590 28.31 16.83 12.91
N GLU A 591 29.31 17.29 13.65
CA GLU A 591 29.63 16.67 14.94
C GLU A 591 28.58 17.04 15.99
N PHE A 592 28.11 16.08 16.78
CA PHE A 592 27.04 16.29 17.76
C PHE A 592 27.42 17.35 18.79
N GLU A 593 28.66 17.27 19.27
CA GLU A 593 29.26 18.16 20.26
C GLU A 593 29.51 19.59 19.71
N SER A 594 29.42 19.78 18.39
CA SER A 594 29.60 21.09 17.75
C SER A 594 28.31 21.89 17.61
N ILE A 595 27.16 21.33 18.00
CA ILE A 595 25.86 21.95 17.76
C ILE A 595 25.58 23.00 18.83
N ASN A 596 25.49 24.26 18.41
CA ASN A 596 25.03 25.38 19.23
C ASN A 596 23.96 26.16 18.46
N THR A 597 22.91 25.46 18.07
CA THR A 597 21.75 26.02 17.37
C THR A 597 20.51 25.60 18.13
N ALA A 598 19.66 26.57 18.47
CA ALA A 598 18.42 26.30 19.18
C ALA A 598 17.40 25.58 18.29
N LEU A 599 16.52 24.79 18.91
CA LEU A 599 15.33 24.25 18.28
C LEU A 599 14.38 25.40 17.87
N THR A 600 13.59 25.16 16.82
CA THR A 600 12.77 26.22 16.20
C THR A 600 11.54 26.59 17.03
N ARG A 601 11.08 27.81 16.85
CA ARG A 601 9.86 28.40 17.45
C ARG A 601 8.68 28.34 16.49
N SER A 602 7.46 28.61 16.98
CA SER A 602 6.27 28.67 16.13
C SER A 602 6.32 29.87 15.18
N PRO A 603 5.87 29.72 13.92
CA PRO A 603 5.77 30.84 12.97
C PRO A 603 4.73 31.92 13.35
N HIS A 604 3.85 31.68 14.33
CA HIS A 604 2.70 32.55 14.66
C HIS A 604 2.86 33.46 15.90
N ASP A 605 4.03 33.53 16.53
CA ASP A 605 4.26 34.27 17.79
C ASP A 605 4.22 35.82 17.70
N GLN A 606 3.47 36.39 16.75
CA GLN A 606 3.21 37.84 16.68
C GLN A 606 1.72 38.24 16.67
N ALA A 607 0.79 37.36 17.00
CA ALA A 607 -0.57 37.77 17.35
C ALA A 607 -0.71 37.87 18.87
N HIS A 608 -0.59 39.10 19.39
CA HIS A 608 -0.89 39.53 20.77
C HIS A 608 0.21 39.35 21.85
N GLY A 609 1.20 40.25 21.84
CA GLY A 609 1.72 40.87 23.07
C GLY A 609 2.36 39.98 24.15
N THR A 610 2.61 38.70 23.90
CA THR A 610 3.36 37.82 24.80
C THR A 610 4.85 38.15 24.71
N PRO A 611 5.57 38.29 25.84
CA PRO A 611 6.97 38.68 25.81
C PRO A 611 7.81 37.66 25.04
N SER A 612 8.81 38.15 24.32
CA SER A 612 9.86 37.42 23.57
C SER A 612 10.79 36.54 24.44
N SER A 613 10.25 35.93 25.50
CA SER A 613 10.98 35.33 26.63
C SER A 613 10.70 33.83 26.76
N LEU A 614 10.45 33.11 25.66
CA LEU A 614 10.56 31.67 25.68
C LEU A 614 12.05 31.28 25.60
N SER A 615 12.53 30.53 26.59
CA SER A 615 13.90 30.03 26.64
C SER A 615 14.22 29.25 25.37
N LYS A 616 15.38 29.52 24.77
CA LYS A 616 15.89 28.72 23.65
C LYS A 616 16.15 27.32 24.17
N ILE A 617 15.58 26.32 23.50
CA ILE A 617 15.79 24.91 23.81
C ILE A 617 16.93 24.40 22.93
N PHE A 618 17.86 23.65 23.51
CA PHE A 618 19.01 23.07 22.80
C PHE A 618 19.03 21.55 22.94
N LEU A 619 19.69 20.88 22.00
CA LEU A 619 20.14 19.52 22.23
C LEU A 619 21.17 19.51 23.37
N PRO A 620 21.24 18.44 24.17
CA PRO A 620 22.20 18.35 25.27
C PRO A 620 23.61 18.06 24.75
N ASP A 621 24.62 18.27 25.60
CA ASP A 621 26.00 17.88 25.28
C ASP A 621 26.22 16.35 25.33
N ASP A 622 25.38 15.63 26.10
CA ASP A 622 25.42 14.17 26.23
C ASP A 622 24.07 13.54 25.85
N ILE A 623 24.12 12.45 25.10
CA ILE A 623 22.94 11.70 24.69
C ILE A 623 22.15 11.15 25.87
N GLU A 624 22.78 10.86 27.01
CA GLU A 624 22.08 10.40 28.23
C GLU A 624 21.08 11.43 28.76
N ASP A 625 21.26 12.70 28.40
CA ASP A 625 20.43 13.82 28.82
C ASP A 625 19.37 14.23 27.78
N ILE A 626 19.26 13.52 26.65
CA ILE A 626 18.32 13.86 25.56
C ILE A 626 16.85 13.88 25.99
N TRP A 627 16.50 13.09 27.02
CA TRP A 627 15.17 13.08 27.60
C TRP A 627 14.83 14.39 28.33
N LYS A 628 15.82 15.15 28.82
CA LYS A 628 15.60 16.46 29.44
C LYS A 628 15.13 17.47 28.40
N THR A 629 15.76 17.48 27.22
CA THR A 629 15.33 18.29 26.08
C THR A 629 13.92 17.91 25.65
N ALA A 630 13.60 16.62 25.55
CA ALA A 630 12.24 16.16 25.24
C ALA A 630 11.22 16.67 26.27
N LYS A 631 11.55 16.59 27.56
CA LYS A 631 10.70 17.09 28.64
C LYS A 631 10.49 18.60 28.56
N GLU A 632 11.53 19.35 28.22
CA GLU A 632 11.45 20.81 28.04
C GLU A 632 10.55 21.17 26.85
N ILE A 633 10.68 20.47 25.72
CA ILE A 633 9.80 20.63 24.54
C ILE A 633 8.34 20.39 24.92
N VAL A 634 8.06 19.27 25.60
CA VAL A 634 6.70 18.90 26.02
C VAL A 634 6.12 19.91 27.01
N SER A 635 6.96 20.46 27.89
CA SER A 635 6.54 21.49 28.86
C SER A 635 6.31 22.85 28.21
N ASN A 636 7.04 23.16 27.13
CA ASN A 636 6.88 24.39 26.36
C ASN A 636 5.55 24.40 25.59
N GLY A 637 5.13 23.25 25.06
CA GLY A 637 3.83 23.07 24.40
C GLY A 637 3.80 23.48 22.92
N VAL A 638 4.82 24.17 22.44
CA VAL A 638 4.89 24.71 21.07
C VAL A 638 5.66 23.78 20.14
N MET A 639 5.12 23.52 18.94
CA MET A 639 5.76 22.73 17.88
C MET A 639 6.27 21.36 18.39
N ILE A 640 5.52 20.71 19.29
CA ILE A 640 5.96 19.53 20.04
C ILE A 640 6.47 18.43 19.09
N ASN A 641 5.69 18.06 18.08
CA ASN A 641 6.04 16.98 17.16
C ASN A 641 7.28 17.30 16.31
N TYR A 642 7.40 18.53 15.81
CA TYR A 642 8.56 18.97 15.03
C TYR A 642 9.84 19.00 15.87
N ASN A 643 9.79 19.56 17.08
CA ASN A 643 10.96 19.61 17.95
C ASN A 643 11.34 18.23 18.51
N LEU A 644 10.35 17.36 18.78
CA LEU A 644 10.62 15.96 19.11
C LEU A 644 11.20 15.18 17.92
N HIS A 645 10.94 15.59 16.68
CA HIS A 645 11.58 15.00 15.51
C HIS A 645 13.11 15.13 15.60
N MET A 646 13.63 16.31 15.96
CA MET A 646 15.08 16.50 16.16
C MET A 646 15.65 15.61 17.27
N VAL A 647 14.92 15.45 18.37
CA VAL A 647 15.30 14.57 19.48
C VAL A 647 15.38 13.10 19.04
N THR A 648 14.37 12.62 18.30
CA THR A 648 14.32 11.23 17.84
C THR A 648 15.34 10.96 16.73
N THR A 649 15.55 11.91 15.81
CA THR A 649 16.61 11.85 14.79
C THR A 649 18.00 11.80 15.42
N THR A 650 18.25 12.61 16.46
CA THR A 650 19.51 12.57 17.25
C THR A 650 19.72 11.20 17.91
N THR A 651 18.65 10.63 18.45
CA THR A 651 18.68 9.30 19.09
C THR A 651 19.01 8.21 18.06
N LEU A 652 18.39 8.26 16.88
CA LEU A 652 18.66 7.36 15.76
C LEU A 652 20.09 7.53 15.23
N ARG A 653 20.57 8.77 15.12
CA ARG A 653 21.94 9.12 14.75
C ARG A 653 22.96 8.48 15.69
N GLN A 654 22.71 8.51 17.00
CA GLN A 654 23.58 7.83 17.96
C GLN A 654 23.56 6.30 17.82
N ALA A 655 22.41 5.72 17.50
CA ALA A 655 22.32 4.29 17.20
C ALA A 655 23.15 3.95 15.95
N GLY A 656 23.05 4.74 14.88
CA GLY A 656 23.86 4.61 13.66
C GLY A 656 25.37 4.76 13.92
N TYR A 657 25.78 5.70 14.78
CA TYR A 657 27.15 5.82 15.24
C TYR A 657 27.65 4.54 15.94
N ILE A 658 26.87 4.00 16.87
CA ILE A 658 27.19 2.74 17.56
C ILE A 658 27.29 1.59 16.56
N MET A 659 26.37 1.49 15.60
CA MET A 659 26.37 0.47 14.54
C MET A 659 27.66 0.48 13.74
N ARG A 660 28.07 1.66 13.23
CA ARG A 660 29.32 1.84 12.49
C ARG A 660 30.56 1.45 13.30
N LEU A 661 30.62 1.86 14.58
CA LEU A 661 31.76 1.50 15.42
C LEU A 661 31.80 0.00 15.75
N ARG A 662 30.63 -0.67 15.86
CA ARG A 662 30.56 -2.13 16.01
C ARG A 662 31.10 -2.86 14.79
N THR A 663 30.80 -2.39 13.57
CA THR A 663 31.35 -2.96 12.33
C THR A 663 32.86 -2.78 12.22
N GLU A 664 33.42 -1.73 12.84
CA GLU A 664 34.87 -1.53 12.99
C GLU A 664 35.51 -2.41 14.09
N GLY A 665 34.75 -3.32 14.73
CA GLY A 665 35.26 -4.25 15.74
C GLY A 665 35.48 -3.66 17.13
N LYS A 666 34.99 -2.44 17.40
CA LYS A 666 35.13 -1.80 18.72
C LYS A 666 34.13 -2.39 19.73
N ARG A 667 34.59 -2.67 20.94
CA ARG A 667 33.71 -3.03 22.07
C ARG A 667 33.12 -1.76 22.67
N LEU A 668 31.79 -1.62 22.61
CA LEU A 668 31.08 -0.43 23.07
C LEU A 668 30.00 -0.68 24.16
N PRO A 669 30.14 -1.61 25.13
CA PRO A 669 29.09 -1.87 26.12
C PRO A 669 28.58 -0.60 26.83
N ALA A 670 29.50 0.30 27.22
CA ALA A 670 29.13 1.54 27.90
C ALA A 670 28.24 2.46 27.04
N LYS A 671 28.56 2.65 25.75
CA LYS A 671 27.74 3.48 24.84
C LYS A 671 26.38 2.87 24.55
N ILE A 672 26.31 1.54 24.47
CA ILE A 672 25.05 0.80 24.28
C ILE A 672 24.16 0.96 25.51
N THR A 673 24.72 0.78 26.71
CA THR A 673 24.01 0.98 27.97
C THR A 673 23.54 2.43 28.11
N ALA A 674 24.40 3.41 27.81
CA ALA A 674 24.04 4.83 27.81
C ALA A 674 22.83 5.11 26.90
N LEU A 675 22.85 4.63 25.64
CA LEU A 675 21.73 4.83 24.73
C LEU A 675 20.46 4.07 25.15
N ARG A 676 20.58 2.86 25.72
CA ARG A 676 19.43 2.12 26.29
C ARG A 676 18.79 2.87 27.45
N SER A 677 19.61 3.43 28.35
CA SER A 677 19.14 4.26 29.46
C SER A 677 18.45 5.53 28.94
N ALA A 678 19.05 6.20 27.95
CA ALA A 678 18.48 7.38 27.31
C ALA A 678 17.12 7.09 26.67
N LEU A 679 16.99 6.01 25.89
CA LEU A 679 15.73 5.56 25.28
C LEU A 679 14.63 5.30 26.33
N SER A 680 15.01 4.67 27.45
CA SER A 680 14.08 4.38 28.55
C SER A 680 13.61 5.66 29.24
N ALA A 681 14.51 6.60 29.52
CA ALA A 681 14.17 7.89 30.11
C ALA A 681 13.36 8.77 29.15
N LEU A 682 13.69 8.73 27.86
CA LEU A 682 12.97 9.44 26.81
C LEU A 682 11.52 8.94 26.71
N ARG A 683 11.30 7.62 26.71
CA ARG A 683 9.95 7.02 26.74
C ARG A 683 9.08 7.53 27.88
N LEU A 684 9.67 7.81 29.04
CA LEU A 684 8.96 8.35 30.21
C LEU A 684 8.74 9.86 30.16
N SER A 685 9.44 10.57 29.27
CA SER A 685 9.39 12.04 29.14
C SER A 685 8.45 12.51 28.04
N LEU A 686 7.97 11.60 27.19
CA LEU A 686 7.02 11.88 26.11
C LEU A 686 5.59 12.07 26.65
N PRO A 687 4.71 12.77 25.89
CA PRO A 687 3.30 12.93 26.25
C PRO A 687 2.58 11.59 26.47
N SER A 688 1.48 11.61 27.23
CA SER A 688 0.64 10.44 27.41
C SER A 688 0.14 9.91 26.06
N ARG A 689 0.19 8.59 25.87
CA ARG A 689 -0.18 7.90 24.61
C ARG A 689 0.64 8.31 23.38
N TYR A 690 1.74 9.05 23.53
CA TYR A 690 2.55 9.49 22.37
C TYR A 690 3.05 8.32 21.52
N LEU A 691 3.43 7.21 22.17
CA LEU A 691 3.90 5.98 21.50
C LEU A 691 2.77 5.08 20.96
N ASN A 692 1.50 5.46 21.08
CA ASN A 692 0.40 4.70 20.50
C ASN A 692 0.34 4.96 18.98
N PRO A 693 0.51 3.95 18.11
CA PRO A 693 0.47 4.15 16.67
C PRO A 693 -0.83 4.76 16.13
N ALA A 694 -1.97 4.53 16.80
CA ALA A 694 -3.26 5.03 16.36
C ALA A 694 -3.36 6.56 16.47
N ARG A 695 -4.12 7.19 15.55
CA ARG A 695 -4.43 8.62 15.57
C ARG A 695 -5.27 8.98 16.79
N ASN A 696 -4.91 10.05 17.49
CA ASN A 696 -5.65 10.54 18.65
C ASN A 696 -6.71 11.60 18.25
N VAL A 697 -7.78 11.14 17.58
CA VAL A 697 -8.87 12.01 17.12
C VAL A 697 -9.54 12.76 18.28
N LEU A 698 -9.64 12.14 19.45
CA LEU A 698 -10.28 12.73 20.64
C LEU A 698 -9.50 13.93 21.22
N SER A 699 -8.19 14.03 20.98
CA SER A 699 -7.39 15.20 21.37
C SER A 699 -7.23 16.21 20.23
N GLY A 700 -7.98 16.06 19.13
CA GLY A 700 -7.89 16.96 17.97
C GLY A 700 -6.61 16.78 17.14
N GLU A 701 -5.93 15.63 17.21
CA GLU A 701 -4.70 15.41 16.44
C GLU A 701 -5.00 15.44 14.92
N SER A 702 -4.34 16.34 14.19
CA SER A 702 -4.45 16.44 12.73
C SER A 702 -3.83 15.23 12.02
N CYS A 703 -4.16 14.98 10.76
CA CYS A 703 -3.52 13.89 10.00
C CYS A 703 -2.00 14.12 9.85
N VAL A 704 -1.60 15.38 9.67
CA VAL A 704 -0.19 15.78 9.54
C VAL A 704 0.56 15.56 10.86
N ASP A 705 -0.01 15.98 11.98
CA ASP A 705 0.60 15.79 13.30
C ASP A 705 0.72 14.32 13.68
N HIS A 706 -0.31 13.53 13.36
CA HIS A 706 -0.28 12.08 13.54
C HIS A 706 0.87 11.48 12.74
N HIS A 707 1.04 11.89 11.49
CA HIS A 707 2.09 11.39 10.61
C HIS A 707 3.52 11.76 11.07
N ILE A 708 3.74 13.01 11.49
CA ILE A 708 5.02 13.43 12.10
C ILE A 708 5.28 12.63 13.38
N ARG A 709 4.25 12.39 14.19
CA ARG A 709 4.38 11.56 15.39
C ARG A 709 4.74 10.12 15.05
N LEU A 710 4.13 9.51 14.03
CA LEU A 710 4.51 8.15 13.58
C LEU A 710 5.97 8.08 13.15
N THR A 711 6.45 9.08 12.42
CA THR A 711 7.87 9.23 12.06
C THR A 711 8.78 9.23 13.29
N ASN A 712 8.42 10.02 14.31
CA ASN A 712 9.18 10.08 15.57
C ASN A 712 9.18 8.73 16.31
N ILE A 713 8.05 8.02 16.33
CA ILE A 713 7.96 6.68 16.93
C ILE A 713 8.84 5.68 16.16
N LEU A 714 8.84 5.74 14.82
CA LEU A 714 9.71 4.89 13.98
C LEU A 714 11.18 5.11 14.29
N HIS A 715 11.64 6.35 14.41
CA HIS A 715 13.02 6.65 14.80
C HIS A 715 13.41 6.00 16.13
N LEU A 716 12.53 6.05 17.14
CA LEU A 716 12.78 5.44 18.45
C LEU A 716 12.88 3.91 18.36
N HIS A 717 11.98 3.26 17.62
CA HIS A 717 12.03 1.82 17.46
C HIS A 717 13.19 1.36 16.59
N MET A 718 13.56 2.10 15.54
CA MET A 718 14.74 1.84 14.72
C MET A 718 16.02 2.01 15.55
N ALA A 719 16.12 3.04 16.38
CA ALA A 719 17.25 3.23 17.28
C ALA A 719 17.38 2.06 18.27
N HIS A 720 16.27 1.60 18.84
CA HIS A 720 16.24 0.44 19.72
C HIS A 720 16.68 -0.84 18.99
N LEU A 721 16.13 -1.08 17.80
CA LEU A 721 16.48 -2.23 16.96
C LEU A 721 17.98 -2.27 16.65
N ILE A 722 18.55 -1.15 16.19
CA ILE A 722 19.97 -1.05 15.82
C ILE A 722 20.89 -1.45 16.99
N ILE A 723 20.57 -1.07 18.22
CA ILE A 723 21.40 -1.41 19.37
C ILE A 723 21.13 -2.80 19.95
N THR A 724 19.98 -3.42 19.69
CA THR A 724 19.69 -4.80 20.08
C THR A 724 20.21 -5.82 19.07
N ILE A 725 20.38 -5.42 17.80
CA ILE A 725 20.87 -6.31 16.74
C ILE A 725 22.26 -6.90 17.12
N PRO A 726 22.40 -8.24 17.18
CA PRO A 726 23.62 -8.88 17.68
C PRO A 726 24.77 -8.80 16.67
N PRO A 727 25.90 -8.15 16.94
CA PRO A 727 26.87 -7.79 15.91
C PRO A 727 27.58 -8.97 15.24
N ARG A 728 27.62 -10.18 15.82
CA ARG A 728 28.12 -11.45 15.22
C ARG A 728 28.04 -12.61 16.24
N LEU A 729 27.95 -13.86 15.78
CA LEU A 729 28.03 -15.08 16.61
C LEU A 729 29.47 -15.27 17.14
N ASN A 730 29.80 -14.64 18.26
CA ASN A 730 31.15 -14.63 18.85
C ASN A 730 31.37 -15.79 19.86
N GLY A 731 30.95 -17.00 19.52
CA GLY A 731 31.13 -18.19 20.37
C GLY A 731 30.34 -18.21 21.69
N ASN A 732 29.54 -17.17 21.97
CA ASN A 732 28.59 -17.11 23.08
C ASN A 732 27.16 -17.17 22.54
N GLU A 733 26.71 -18.39 22.25
CA GLU A 733 25.39 -18.69 21.67
C GLU A 733 24.23 -18.15 22.50
N ALA A 734 24.36 -18.16 23.84
CA ALA A 734 23.32 -17.68 24.75
C ALA A 734 23.13 -16.16 24.68
N GLU A 735 24.23 -15.39 24.62
CA GLU A 735 24.19 -13.93 24.51
C GLU A 735 23.68 -13.48 23.13
N PHE A 736 24.03 -14.23 22.07
CA PHE A 736 23.48 -14.02 20.73
C PHE A 736 21.96 -14.27 20.69
N ALA A 737 21.49 -15.40 21.24
CA ALA A 737 20.08 -15.73 21.28
C ALA A 737 19.26 -14.72 22.10
N GLN A 738 19.81 -14.26 23.23
CA GLN A 738 19.19 -13.23 24.06
C GLN A 738 19.05 -11.90 23.29
N SER A 739 20.13 -11.44 22.64
CA SER A 739 20.11 -10.21 21.83
C SER A 739 19.17 -10.31 20.62
N TRP A 740 19.07 -11.51 20.01
CA TRP A 740 18.13 -11.79 18.94
C TRP A 740 16.68 -11.70 19.43
N LEU A 741 16.35 -12.31 20.57
CA LEU A 741 15.01 -12.21 21.18
C LEU A 741 14.66 -10.75 21.51
N GLU A 742 15.61 -9.99 22.04
CA GLU A 742 15.46 -8.55 22.31
C GLU A 742 15.17 -7.72 21.04
N SER A 743 15.58 -8.20 19.85
CA SER A 743 15.31 -7.51 18.58
C SER A 743 13.90 -7.74 18.01
N VAL A 744 13.16 -8.75 18.52
CA VAL A 744 11.82 -9.07 18.01
C VAL A 744 10.80 -8.01 18.39
N GLU A 745 10.82 -7.53 19.63
CA GLU A 745 9.90 -6.50 20.12
C GLU A 745 9.98 -5.20 19.29
N PRO A 746 11.16 -4.58 19.07
CA PRO A 746 11.22 -3.37 18.24
C PRO A 746 10.81 -3.63 16.79
N CYS A 747 11.04 -4.82 16.23
CA CYS A 747 10.52 -5.18 14.90
C CYS A 747 8.98 -5.19 14.87
N GLN A 748 8.32 -5.81 15.84
CA GLN A 748 6.87 -5.82 15.95
C GLN A 748 6.31 -4.41 16.11
N ASN A 749 6.94 -3.59 16.96
CA ASN A 749 6.52 -2.21 17.15
C ASN A 749 6.68 -1.36 15.88
N ILE A 750 7.74 -1.56 15.09
CA ILE A 750 7.90 -0.92 13.78
C ILE A 750 6.73 -1.32 12.87
N VAL A 751 6.41 -2.62 12.79
CA VAL A 751 5.27 -3.10 11.98
C VAL A 751 3.97 -2.44 12.41
N SER A 752 3.68 -2.36 13.71
CA SER A 752 2.45 -1.71 14.21
C SER A 752 2.37 -0.21 13.90
N VAL A 753 3.51 0.49 13.79
CA VAL A 753 3.54 1.89 13.36
C VAL A 753 3.29 2.01 11.86
N VAL A 754 3.95 1.15 11.07
CA VAL A 754 3.79 1.07 9.62
C VAL A 754 2.35 0.71 9.25
N GLU A 755 1.66 -0.15 10.01
CA GLU A 755 0.24 -0.49 9.79
C GLU A 755 -0.73 0.70 9.93
N GLN A 756 -0.36 1.74 10.66
CA GLN A 756 -1.17 2.95 10.82
C GLN A 756 -0.78 4.06 9.83
N TRP A 757 0.13 3.77 8.91
CA TRP A 757 0.65 4.71 7.95
C TRP A 757 -0.34 4.92 6.80
N ASP A 758 -0.64 6.17 6.48
CA ASP A 758 -1.48 6.54 5.35
C ASP A 758 -0.63 6.91 4.14
N ASN A 759 -0.74 6.13 3.07
CA ASN A 759 0.01 6.32 1.83
C ASN A 759 -0.38 7.60 1.07
N GLN A 760 -1.53 8.23 1.37
CA GLN A 760 -1.87 9.55 0.81
C GLN A 760 -0.92 10.64 1.29
N HIS A 761 -0.24 10.43 2.41
CA HIS A 761 0.74 11.36 2.96
C HIS A 761 2.16 11.08 2.45
N SER A 762 2.34 10.19 1.46
CA SER A 762 3.66 9.80 0.94
C SER A 762 4.58 10.96 0.55
N PRO A 763 4.11 11.98 -0.17
CA PRO A 763 4.90 13.19 -0.46
C PRO A 763 5.36 13.97 0.78
N ARG A 764 4.60 13.86 1.87
CA ARG A 764 4.83 14.56 3.16
C ARG A 764 5.80 13.78 4.07
N ILE A 765 6.31 12.63 3.60
CA ILE A 765 7.20 11.76 4.36
C ILE A 765 8.64 12.26 4.28
N ASP A 766 9.32 12.21 5.42
CA ASP A 766 10.76 12.38 5.51
C ASP A 766 11.51 11.35 4.61
N PRO A 767 12.47 11.76 3.76
CA PRO A 767 13.16 10.87 2.84
C PRO A 767 13.92 9.71 3.52
N ALA A 768 14.16 9.76 4.84
CA ALA A 768 14.62 8.61 5.64
C ALA A 768 13.68 7.38 5.59
N ILE A 769 12.39 7.64 5.41
CA ILE A 769 11.30 6.66 5.43
C ILE A 769 10.79 6.39 4.01
N PHE A 770 10.88 7.38 3.12
CA PHE A 770 10.26 7.36 1.79
C PHE A 770 10.67 6.15 0.91
N GLN A 771 11.96 5.77 0.83
CA GLN A 771 12.34 4.54 0.09
C GLN A 771 11.94 3.25 0.83
N ARG A 772 11.92 3.26 2.17
CA ARG A 772 11.58 2.06 2.96
C ARG A 772 10.09 1.73 2.90
N VAL A 773 9.27 2.74 2.63
CA VAL A 773 7.82 2.65 2.44
C VAL A 773 7.52 2.49 0.95
N GLN A 774 8.12 3.25 0.02
CA GLN A 774 7.71 3.18 -1.38
C GLN A 774 8.27 1.96 -2.15
N ASP A 775 9.50 1.49 -1.87
CA ASP A 775 10.04 0.28 -2.52
C ASP A 775 9.48 -1.03 -1.93
N LYS A 776 8.72 -0.94 -0.83
CA LYS A 776 8.22 -2.11 -0.11
C LYS A 776 6.72 -2.11 0.20
N TYR A 777 5.98 -1.06 -0.10
CA TYR A 777 4.51 -1.11 0.01
C TYR A 777 3.83 -1.85 -1.15
N ASN A 778 4.63 -2.32 -2.12
CA ASN A 778 4.24 -3.34 -3.09
C ASN A 778 4.46 -4.78 -2.60
N ASP A 779 4.96 -5.04 -1.37
CA ASP A 779 5.13 -6.41 -0.89
C ASP A 779 5.24 -6.56 0.65
N THR A 780 4.38 -7.43 1.21
CA THR A 780 4.42 -8.08 2.55
C THR A 780 4.22 -7.26 3.84
N ARG A 781 3.10 -7.54 4.53
CA ARG A 781 3.04 -7.61 6.00
C ARG A 781 3.93 -8.77 6.44
N LEU A 782 4.95 -8.53 7.26
CA LEU A 782 5.72 -9.61 7.89
C LEU A 782 4.85 -10.33 8.93
N THR A 783 4.44 -11.55 8.61
CA THR A 783 3.74 -12.44 9.53
C THR A 783 4.72 -13.12 10.49
N TYR A 784 4.24 -13.52 11.67
CA TYR A 784 5.00 -14.34 12.62
C TYR A 784 5.50 -15.66 11.98
N ALA A 785 4.77 -16.17 10.99
CA ALA A 785 5.11 -17.36 10.21
C ALA A 785 6.28 -17.14 9.25
N GLU A 786 6.47 -15.93 8.72
CA GLU A 786 7.61 -15.60 7.86
C GLU A 786 8.89 -15.38 8.66
N ILE A 787 8.79 -14.82 9.87
CA ILE A 787 9.90 -14.77 10.83
C ILE A 787 10.30 -16.19 11.25
N ASP A 788 9.33 -17.07 11.55
CA ASP A 788 9.56 -18.48 11.91
C ASP A 788 10.13 -19.29 10.72
N TYR A 789 9.66 -19.02 9.50
CA TYR A 789 10.16 -19.62 8.26
C TYR A 789 11.60 -19.18 7.92
N LEU A 790 11.92 -17.89 8.06
CA LEU A 790 13.27 -17.35 7.84
C LEU A 790 14.27 -17.88 8.86
N LEU A 791 13.87 -18.00 10.13
CA LEU A 791 14.68 -18.62 11.18
C LEU A 791 14.91 -20.11 10.92
N SER A 792 13.91 -20.83 10.39
CA SER A 792 14.03 -22.26 10.03
C SER A 792 14.94 -22.53 8.82
N LYS A 793 15.14 -21.53 7.96
CA LYS A 793 15.99 -21.60 6.76
C LYS A 793 17.42 -21.11 6.99
N SER A 794 17.65 -20.29 8.02
CA SER A 794 19.00 -20.06 8.53
C SER A 794 19.53 -21.38 9.10
N LYS A 795 20.60 -21.93 8.51
CA LYS A 795 21.35 -23.04 9.13
C LYS A 795 22.15 -22.52 10.33
N THR A 796 21.46 -21.94 11.31
CA THR A 796 22.02 -21.69 12.63
C THR A 796 21.91 -22.98 13.46
N PRO A 797 22.90 -23.34 14.29
CA PRO A 797 22.90 -24.59 15.07
C PRO A 797 21.80 -24.69 16.15
N LEU A 798 20.93 -23.68 16.31
CA LEU A 798 20.13 -23.46 17.53
C LEU A 798 18.63 -23.35 17.30
N HIS A 799 18.10 -23.95 16.22
CA HIS A 799 16.66 -24.12 16.09
C HIS A 799 16.14 -25.14 17.15
N PRO A 800 15.03 -24.89 17.89
CA PRO A 800 14.49 -25.82 18.89
C PRO A 800 14.17 -27.24 18.34
N LYS A 801 13.80 -27.34 17.06
CA LYS A 801 13.63 -28.63 16.34
C LYS A 801 14.95 -29.35 15.98
N VAL A 802 16.10 -28.67 16.03
CA VAL A 802 17.45 -29.24 15.79
C VAL A 802 18.07 -29.75 17.09
N LEU A 803 17.83 -29.08 18.22
CA LEU A 803 18.20 -29.58 19.56
C LEU A 803 17.51 -30.90 19.93
N TYR A 804 16.33 -31.19 19.35
CA TYR A 804 15.65 -32.47 19.52
C TYR A 804 16.23 -33.61 18.68
N ARG A 805 17.09 -33.32 17.69
CA ARG A 805 17.72 -34.32 16.79
C ARG A 805 19.21 -34.55 17.05
N SER A 806 19.90 -33.68 17.79
CA SER A 806 21.34 -33.79 18.04
C SER A 806 21.74 -34.64 19.26
N SER A 807 20.78 -35.26 19.97
CA SER A 807 21.07 -36.26 21.01
C SER A 807 21.45 -37.64 20.45
N ALA A 808 21.46 -37.82 19.13
CA ALA A 808 21.72 -39.11 18.49
C ALA A 808 22.71 -39.01 17.32
N ALA A 809 24.00 -38.75 17.59
CA ALA A 809 25.15 -39.32 16.86
C ALA A 809 26.46 -38.65 17.29
N SER A 810 27.26 -39.38 18.06
CA SER A 810 28.68 -39.12 18.27
C SER A 810 29.50 -40.00 17.31
N THR A 811 30.58 -39.47 16.72
CA THR A 811 31.97 -40.00 16.74
C THR A 811 32.83 -39.57 15.52
N THR A 812 34.13 -39.32 15.80
CA THR A 812 35.35 -39.29 14.94
C THR A 812 35.55 -38.12 13.95
N THR A 813 36.73 -37.54 13.67
CA THR A 813 38.05 -37.26 14.32
C THR A 813 38.80 -36.28 13.37
N LEU A 814 39.75 -35.50 13.88
CA LEU A 814 40.54 -34.43 13.21
C LEU A 814 41.37 -34.84 11.98
N ASP A 815 41.72 -33.87 11.11
CA ASP A 815 43.13 -33.59 10.76
C ASP A 815 43.36 -32.19 10.14
N ALA A 816 44.59 -31.68 10.31
CA ALA A 816 45.06 -30.33 10.03
C ALA A 816 46.10 -30.29 8.89
N ASN A 817 46.12 -29.24 8.05
CA ASN A 817 47.36 -28.62 7.55
C ASN A 817 47.13 -27.31 6.77
N THR A 818 48.10 -26.42 6.94
CA THR A 818 48.16 -24.99 6.59
C THR A 818 48.89 -24.72 5.27
N ASN A 819 48.47 -23.68 4.53
CA ASN A 819 49.29 -22.50 4.16
C ASN A 819 48.87 -21.84 2.82
N GLY A 820 48.52 -20.55 2.92
CA GLY A 820 49.19 -19.50 2.13
C GLY A 820 48.55 -19.05 0.82
N MET A 821 47.66 -18.06 0.88
CA MET A 821 47.67 -16.93 -0.06
C MET A 821 46.95 -15.74 0.57
N ALA A 822 47.65 -14.60 0.63
CA ALA A 822 47.15 -13.34 1.15
C ALA A 822 45.92 -12.88 0.35
N MET A 823 44.80 -12.59 1.03
CA MET A 823 43.64 -11.94 0.43
C MET A 823 43.17 -10.75 1.27
N ASN A 824 42.80 -9.72 0.54
CA ASN A 824 42.51 -8.34 0.93
C ASN A 824 41.44 -8.25 2.04
N LEU A 825 41.73 -7.52 3.11
CA LEU A 825 40.90 -7.41 4.33
C LEU A 825 39.74 -6.40 4.21
N ASP A 826 39.50 -5.82 3.03
CA ASP A 826 38.48 -4.78 2.81
C ASP A 826 37.04 -5.32 2.66
N ASN A 827 36.83 -6.63 2.55
CA ASN A 827 35.50 -7.22 2.29
C ASN A 827 34.79 -7.81 3.53
N MET A 828 35.27 -7.54 4.74
CA MET A 828 34.74 -8.22 5.94
C MET A 828 33.50 -7.58 6.56
N TRP A 829 33.06 -6.40 6.13
CA TRP A 829 31.79 -5.81 6.54
C TRP A 829 31.29 -4.84 5.46
N SER A 830 30.36 -5.28 4.62
CA SER A 830 29.50 -4.36 3.89
C SER A 830 28.12 -4.35 4.54
N PHE A 831 27.63 -3.16 4.86
CA PHE A 831 26.21 -2.90 5.08
C PHE A 831 25.62 -2.65 3.69
N ASP A 832 25.44 -3.72 2.90
CA ASP A 832 24.78 -3.61 1.60
C ASP A 832 23.30 -3.96 1.73
N ILE A 833 22.43 -2.99 1.46
CA ILE A 833 21.10 -3.24 0.93
C ILE A 833 21.31 -3.48 -0.57
N VAL A 834 21.42 -4.74 -0.98
CA VAL A 834 21.51 -5.09 -2.41
C VAL A 834 20.10 -5.17 -2.99
N TRP A 835 19.93 -4.64 -4.21
CA TRP A 835 18.97 -4.98 -5.27
C TRP A 835 19.78 -5.60 -6.43
N ALA A 836 19.20 -6.48 -7.25
CA ALA A 836 19.79 -7.09 -8.45
C ALA A 836 18.72 -7.21 -9.50
N HIS A 837 19.12 -6.81 -10.69
CA HIS A 837 18.52 -7.25 -11.92
C HIS A 837 19.51 -8.17 -12.65
N GLU A 838 19.00 -9.38 -12.90
CA GLU A 838 19.16 -10.33 -14.03
C GLU A 838 20.52 -10.55 -14.72
N ASN A 839 20.95 -11.83 -14.71
CA ASN A 839 21.07 -12.66 -15.94
C ASN A 839 21.35 -14.14 -15.60
N SER A 840 20.49 -15.05 -16.09
CA SER A 840 20.56 -16.54 -16.07
C SER A 840 19.92 -17.30 -14.87
N PRO A 841 19.42 -18.54 -15.09
CA PRO A 841 18.23 -19.10 -14.45
C PRO A 841 18.51 -19.80 -13.11
N ASN A 842 17.51 -19.72 -12.23
CA ASN A 842 17.49 -20.09 -10.80
C ASN A 842 17.94 -18.98 -9.86
N GLU A 843 17.06 -18.71 -8.89
CA GLU A 843 17.23 -17.89 -7.69
C GLU A 843 17.03 -16.36 -7.87
N ALA A 844 15.95 -15.86 -7.26
CA ALA A 844 15.68 -14.44 -6.99
C ALA A 844 16.60 -13.91 -5.88
N PRO A 845 16.74 -12.58 -5.72
CA PRO A 845 16.17 -11.91 -4.52
C PRO A 845 15.37 -10.64 -4.91
N TYR A 846 14.53 -10.01 -4.07
CA TYR A 846 14.92 -9.04 -3.01
C TYR A 846 14.01 -9.00 -1.79
N ALA A 847 14.65 -8.90 -0.62
CA ALA A 847 14.05 -8.70 0.69
C ALA A 847 14.78 -7.53 1.40
N ILE A 848 14.06 -6.71 2.18
CA ILE A 848 14.70 -5.95 3.26
C ILE A 848 14.97 -6.94 4.40
N VAL A 849 16.23 -7.37 4.50
CA VAL A 849 16.77 -8.22 5.56
C VAL A 849 17.72 -7.38 6.40
N ALA A 850 17.51 -7.31 7.72
CA ALA A 850 18.61 -7.06 8.64
C ALA A 850 19.45 -8.35 8.69
N SER A 851 20.39 -8.51 7.77
CA SER A 851 21.24 -9.71 7.69
C SER A 851 22.50 -9.51 8.51
N LEU A 852 22.67 -10.34 9.54
CA LEU A 852 23.97 -10.59 10.16
C LEU A 852 24.54 -11.86 9.59
N THR A 853 25.31 -11.73 8.52
CA THR A 853 26.06 -12.86 7.96
C THR A 853 27.47 -12.86 8.54
N LEU A 854 27.76 -13.85 9.37
CA LEU A 854 29.13 -14.21 9.78
C LEU A 854 29.61 -15.28 8.80
N GLN A 855 30.32 -14.90 7.74
CA GLN A 855 31.01 -15.87 6.89
C GLN A 855 32.30 -16.32 7.59
N LEU A 856 32.26 -17.47 8.27
CA LEU A 856 33.47 -18.25 8.49
C LEU A 856 33.76 -19.05 7.23
N PRO A 857 35.01 -19.06 6.72
CA PRO A 857 35.38 -19.99 5.67
C PRO A 857 35.52 -21.38 6.30
N ILE A 858 34.58 -22.28 6.02
CA ILE A 858 34.84 -23.71 6.15
C ILE A 858 35.07 -24.23 4.75
N GLN A 859 36.35 -24.27 4.37
CA GLN A 859 36.85 -25.11 3.29
C GLN A 859 36.51 -26.58 3.62
N GLN A 860 36.04 -27.31 2.62
CA GLN A 860 36.00 -28.77 2.65
C GLN A 860 37.42 -29.32 2.80
N THR A 861 37.66 -30.02 3.90
CA THR A 861 38.47 -31.25 3.94
C THR A 861 37.78 -32.23 4.87
#